data_AF-A0A374UPP6-F1
#
_entry.id   AF-A0A374UPP6-F1
#
_cell.length_a   1.000
_cell.length_b   1.000
_cell.length_c   1.000
_cell.angle_alpha   90.00
_cell.angle_beta   90.00
_cell.angle_gamma   90.00
#
_symmetry.space_group_name_H-M   'P 1'
#
loop_
_entity.id
_entity.type
_entity.pdbx_description
1 polymer ?
#
loop_
_entity_poly.entity_id
_entity_poly.type
_entity_poly.pdbx_seq_one_letter_code
_entity_poly.pdbx_strand_id
1 'polypeptide(L)'
;MEFISVCKVIRDSEKDYLKLYRLADINGDVITAFEYNDNTPATFSNRKIIYSHDIPIEEGSIGVWKWSVTEHDSDVSKDWVEKSYYVLGCHPIQIIRVNDVCDSEELVHALKNGVSCGAIYLKKVMFIYSENPSYTNYKGVLCHNDDLYEDDGVFRLKTKESKLPVYYLSYRDILKIKNIEFLRSLDIGEPAEYVLTKNMSEIIKNEIIKLVTWPNFKAKGISKAEWKILRDFLQEISDTDFYERIKEQCDCSLEDAQKHIQVFLEDAEAYVDGTDVDSRVLDKLVLNHTELREYCQAKAGDIWIKNNKTFVDEANQKLKETEELLAAKQKEYEQKQEKCNILSAEITNAEYRLNEVIAKTEEYNAIGENTLSKVRNKISQAKNDVSEFLSELSLFTSASSINDTARSQNIEKSSFVNGKKLSEEDAEISNSWKNTVEILEVELLEAGVSDNLCHQFAAFLYAAYVNNINLLLAGPFGESIANALSSVISLSNAGVLSCNGDWSNESVKALLNSEDEIIIVKNPFNGNWIDKLPPELNNSGKMIIYVHPYTEDLLIEPNSLYNYMLPVFTELIVDKKPSNRFLGAVLSDDYAEYIQAKSVPVGEKLLRQLPVSKYEKNRIQQLLSDVHKIIAEGADSDILFCLFPLAIVTDKKEIISEYIKNNNKLSDTLIKELLNYLGEEV
;
A
#
# COMPACT_ATOMS: atom_id res chain seq x y z
N MET A 1 -41.92 -62.38 -16.03
CA MET A 1 -42.46 -61.03 -15.69
C MET A 1 -41.45 -60.30 -14.82
N GLU A 2 -41.33 -58.99 -14.94
CA GLU A 2 -40.44 -58.16 -14.10
C GLU A 2 -41.25 -57.22 -13.21
N PHE A 3 -40.78 -57.02 -11.97
CA PHE A 3 -41.41 -56.18 -10.97
C PHE A 3 -40.34 -55.35 -10.23
N ILE A 4 -40.74 -54.19 -9.74
CA ILE A 4 -39.94 -53.37 -8.82
C ILE A 4 -40.80 -53.16 -7.58
N SER A 5 -40.28 -53.55 -6.42
CA SER A 5 -41.06 -53.57 -5.19
C SER A 5 -40.27 -53.02 -4.00
N VAL A 6 -40.99 -52.31 -3.13
CA VAL A 6 -40.51 -51.95 -1.79
C VAL A 6 -40.70 -53.17 -0.89
N CYS A 7 -39.63 -53.64 -0.27
CA CYS A 7 -39.65 -54.83 0.56
C CYS A 7 -39.03 -54.57 1.95
N LYS A 8 -39.50 -55.33 2.94
CA LYS A 8 -38.90 -55.41 4.29
C LYS A 8 -38.13 -56.71 4.44
N VAL A 9 -36.91 -56.65 4.94
CA VAL A 9 -36.09 -57.84 5.25
C VAL A 9 -36.65 -58.52 6.51
N ILE A 10 -36.94 -59.82 6.44
CA ILE A 10 -37.47 -60.61 7.57
C ILE A 10 -36.45 -61.64 8.11
N ARG A 11 -35.37 -61.89 7.36
CA ARG A 11 -34.33 -62.92 7.61
C ARG A 11 -34.88 -64.34 7.82
N ASP A 12 -34.06 -65.34 7.53
CA ASP A 12 -34.33 -66.74 7.87
C ASP A 12 -33.05 -67.27 8.51
N SER A 13 -33.08 -67.62 9.80
CA SER A 13 -31.89 -67.93 10.59
C SER A 13 -31.13 -69.19 10.15
N GLU A 14 -31.69 -69.97 9.21
CA GLU A 14 -31.17 -71.29 8.81
C GLU A 14 -30.62 -71.34 7.38
N LYS A 15 -30.66 -70.26 6.58
CA LYS A 15 -30.32 -70.30 5.15
C LYS A 15 -29.56 -69.07 4.65
N ASP A 16 -28.70 -69.27 3.65
CA ASP A 16 -27.82 -68.23 3.03
C ASP A 16 -28.56 -67.20 2.14
N TYR A 17 -29.88 -67.09 2.26
CA TYR A 17 -30.69 -66.15 1.47
C TYR A 17 -31.58 -65.27 2.36
N LEU A 18 -31.84 -64.04 1.90
CA LEU A 18 -32.77 -63.12 2.53
C LEU A 18 -34.21 -63.43 2.12
N LYS A 19 -35.11 -63.46 3.11
CA LYS A 19 -36.55 -63.38 2.91
C LYS A 19 -36.97 -61.91 2.89
N LEU A 20 -37.49 -61.48 1.75
CA LEU A 20 -38.01 -60.14 1.53
C LEU A 20 -39.54 -60.20 1.53
N TYR A 21 -40.16 -59.43 2.42
CA TYR A 21 -41.60 -59.25 2.46
C TYR A 21 -41.99 -58.06 1.60
N ARG A 22 -42.76 -58.33 0.54
CA ARG A 22 -43.24 -57.30 -0.38
C ARG A 22 -44.27 -56.40 0.33
N LEU A 23 -43.99 -55.10 0.39
CA LEU A 23 -44.85 -54.09 1.01
C LEU A 23 -45.62 -53.30 -0.06
N ALA A 24 -44.93 -52.88 -1.11
CA ALA A 24 -45.46 -52.02 -2.16
C ALA A 24 -44.79 -52.35 -3.50
N ASP A 25 -45.40 -51.90 -4.57
CA ASP A 25 -44.86 -51.92 -5.92
C ASP A 25 -44.59 -50.52 -6.44
N ILE A 26 -43.63 -50.42 -7.36
CA ILE A 26 -43.19 -49.17 -7.96
C ILE A 26 -43.46 -49.25 -9.45
N ASN A 27 -44.30 -48.35 -9.94
CA ASN A 27 -44.63 -48.21 -11.35
C ASN A 27 -44.26 -46.80 -11.82
N GLY A 28 -43.18 -46.68 -12.59
CA GLY A 28 -42.54 -45.38 -12.85
C GLY A 28 -42.04 -44.79 -11.53
N ASP A 29 -42.50 -43.59 -11.17
CA ASP A 29 -42.14 -42.92 -9.92
C ASP A 29 -43.18 -43.09 -8.81
N VAL A 30 -44.25 -43.86 -9.04
CA VAL A 30 -45.37 -43.99 -8.10
C VAL A 30 -45.30 -45.32 -7.35
N ILE A 31 -45.32 -45.22 -6.02
CA ILE A 31 -45.43 -46.33 -5.08
C ILE A 31 -46.91 -46.65 -4.84
N THR A 32 -47.28 -47.91 -4.98
CA THR A 32 -48.64 -48.43 -4.75
C THR A 32 -48.59 -49.61 -3.79
N ALA A 33 -49.50 -49.66 -2.82
CA ALA A 33 -49.53 -50.76 -1.86
C ALA A 33 -49.72 -52.11 -2.57
N PHE A 34 -48.99 -53.13 -2.13
CA PHE A 34 -49.16 -54.48 -2.63
C PHE A 34 -50.38 -55.13 -1.94
N GLU A 35 -51.37 -55.50 -2.74
CA GLU A 35 -52.58 -56.19 -2.28
C GLU A 35 -52.45 -57.69 -2.55
N TYR A 36 -52.31 -58.48 -1.49
CA TYR A 36 -52.32 -59.93 -1.58
C TYR A 36 -53.76 -60.45 -1.70
N ASN A 37 -54.04 -61.23 -2.73
CA ASN A 37 -55.34 -61.87 -2.91
C ASN A 37 -55.28 -63.32 -2.42
N ASP A 38 -56.00 -63.61 -1.34
CA ASP A 38 -56.06 -64.94 -0.72
C ASP A 38 -56.66 -66.02 -1.64
N ASN A 39 -57.44 -65.61 -2.65
CA ASN A 39 -58.08 -66.54 -3.60
C ASN A 39 -57.19 -66.93 -4.78
N THR A 40 -56.01 -66.33 -4.91
CA THR A 40 -55.05 -66.67 -5.97
C THR A 40 -53.78 -67.28 -5.37
N PRO A 41 -53.13 -68.25 -6.05
CA PRO A 41 -51.87 -68.81 -5.57
C PRO A 41 -50.82 -67.73 -5.30
N ALA A 42 -49.92 -67.96 -4.33
CA ALA A 42 -48.84 -67.03 -3.98
C ALA A 42 -47.67 -67.06 -4.98
N THR A 43 -47.99 -67.07 -6.27
CA THR A 43 -47.07 -67.17 -7.40
C THR A 43 -47.20 -65.94 -8.30
N PHE A 44 -46.18 -65.69 -9.12
CA PHE A 44 -46.11 -64.57 -10.06
C PHE A 44 -46.38 -63.21 -9.40
N SER A 45 -47.40 -62.48 -9.87
CA SER A 45 -47.76 -61.15 -9.37
C SER A 45 -48.33 -61.15 -7.95
N ASN A 46 -48.95 -62.24 -7.48
CA ASN A 46 -49.52 -62.36 -6.12
C ASN A 46 -48.49 -62.88 -5.08
N ARG A 47 -47.21 -62.99 -5.47
CA ARG A 47 -46.12 -63.44 -4.59
C ARG A 47 -45.82 -62.41 -3.50
N LYS A 48 -45.93 -62.84 -2.24
CA LYS A 48 -45.73 -62.03 -1.03
C LYS A 48 -44.30 -62.07 -0.48
N ILE A 49 -43.60 -63.18 -0.70
CA ILE A 49 -42.22 -63.41 -0.24
C ILE A 49 -41.30 -63.59 -1.44
N ILE A 50 -40.24 -62.79 -1.48
CA ILE A 50 -39.20 -62.81 -2.50
C ILE A 50 -37.90 -63.25 -1.83
N TYR A 51 -37.14 -64.11 -2.50
CA TYR A 51 -35.85 -64.57 -2.01
C TYR A 51 -34.73 -63.83 -2.75
N SER A 52 -33.73 -63.35 -2.02
CA SER A 52 -32.60 -62.60 -2.58
C SER A 52 -31.30 -62.91 -1.84
N HIS A 53 -30.16 -62.73 -2.51
CA HIS A 53 -28.82 -62.90 -1.92
C HIS A 53 -28.10 -61.55 -1.70
N ASP A 54 -28.81 -60.44 -1.89
CA ASP A 54 -28.24 -59.08 -1.92
C ASP A 54 -28.18 -58.40 -0.54
N ILE A 55 -27.49 -57.25 -0.47
CA ILE A 55 -27.38 -56.36 0.71
C ILE A 55 -28.52 -55.30 0.62
N PRO A 56 -29.12 -54.80 1.72
CA PRO A 56 -28.75 -54.95 3.14
C PRO A 56 -29.26 -56.23 3.82
N ILE A 57 -28.42 -56.77 4.71
CA ILE A 57 -28.63 -58.05 5.42
C ILE A 57 -29.38 -57.84 6.75
N GLU A 58 -29.52 -56.60 7.20
CA GLU A 58 -30.15 -56.25 8.47
C GLU A 58 -31.64 -56.57 8.47
N GLU A 59 -32.06 -57.39 9.43
CA GLU A 59 -33.46 -57.73 9.63
C GLU A 59 -34.25 -56.47 10.03
N GLY A 60 -35.40 -56.27 9.41
CA GLY A 60 -36.24 -55.10 9.65
C GLY A 60 -36.00 -53.94 8.68
N SER A 61 -34.86 -53.90 7.99
CA SER A 61 -34.54 -52.85 7.03
C SER A 61 -35.46 -52.88 5.81
N ILE A 62 -35.75 -51.70 5.26
CA ILE A 62 -36.65 -51.52 4.12
C ILE A 62 -35.85 -50.96 2.94
N GLY A 63 -36.13 -51.48 1.75
CA GLY A 63 -35.43 -51.11 0.54
C GLY A 63 -36.22 -51.46 -0.72
N VAL A 64 -35.61 -51.22 -1.88
CA VAL A 64 -36.22 -51.48 -3.18
C VAL A 64 -35.48 -52.60 -3.89
N TRP A 65 -36.23 -53.59 -4.36
CA TRP A 65 -35.70 -54.70 -5.14
C TRP A 65 -36.40 -54.77 -6.49
N LYS A 66 -35.61 -54.98 -7.54
CA LYS A 66 -36.11 -55.38 -8.85
C LYS A 66 -35.97 -56.90 -8.95
N TRP A 67 -37.04 -57.57 -9.35
CA TRP A 67 -37.09 -59.03 -9.39
C TRP A 67 -37.91 -59.52 -10.58
N SER A 68 -37.58 -60.72 -11.05
CA SER A 68 -38.27 -61.38 -12.14
C SER A 68 -38.66 -62.79 -11.77
N VAL A 69 -39.75 -63.25 -12.37
CA VAL A 69 -40.28 -64.60 -12.22
C VAL A 69 -40.50 -65.25 -13.57
N THR A 70 -40.18 -66.54 -13.60
CA THR A 70 -40.29 -67.40 -14.76
C THR A 70 -41.03 -68.67 -14.36
N GLU A 71 -41.81 -69.21 -15.30
CA GLU A 71 -42.61 -70.42 -15.11
C GLU A 71 -41.70 -71.60 -14.78
N HIS A 72 -42.19 -72.52 -13.95
CA HIS A 72 -41.46 -73.74 -13.64
C HIS A 72 -41.60 -74.75 -14.79
N ASP A 73 -40.49 -75.31 -15.26
CA ASP A 73 -40.42 -76.20 -16.44
C ASP A 73 -41.39 -77.40 -16.37
N SER A 74 -41.71 -77.86 -15.15
CA SER A 74 -42.61 -79.00 -14.93
C SER A 74 -44.06 -78.62 -14.58
N ASP A 75 -44.36 -77.36 -14.26
CA ASP A 75 -45.69 -76.91 -13.82
C ASP A 75 -45.86 -75.41 -14.06
N VAL A 76 -46.57 -75.06 -15.14
CA VAL A 76 -46.81 -73.67 -15.57
C VAL A 76 -47.60 -72.86 -14.54
N SER A 77 -48.29 -73.50 -13.59
CA SER A 77 -48.99 -72.80 -12.50
C SER A 77 -48.06 -72.33 -11.37
N LYS A 78 -46.81 -72.79 -11.37
CA LYS A 78 -45.77 -72.42 -10.41
C LYS A 78 -44.69 -71.57 -11.07
N ASP A 79 -44.11 -70.69 -10.27
CA ASP A 79 -43.00 -69.84 -10.66
C ASP A 79 -41.82 -70.00 -9.70
N TRP A 80 -40.65 -69.59 -10.18
CA TRP A 80 -39.50 -69.34 -9.33
C TRP A 80 -38.94 -67.95 -9.62
N VAL A 81 -38.32 -67.35 -8.61
CA VAL A 81 -37.68 -66.04 -8.75
C VAL A 81 -36.37 -66.25 -9.49
N GLU A 82 -36.34 -65.83 -10.76
CA GLU A 82 -35.19 -66.02 -11.65
C GLU A 82 -34.03 -65.11 -11.24
N LYS A 83 -34.34 -63.83 -11.00
CA LYS A 83 -33.38 -62.81 -10.59
C LYS A 83 -34.03 -61.91 -9.55
N SER A 84 -33.27 -61.52 -8.55
CA SER A 84 -33.64 -60.46 -7.61
C SER A 84 -32.39 -59.65 -7.28
N TYR A 85 -32.48 -58.34 -7.41
CA TYR A 85 -31.37 -57.46 -7.06
C TYR A 85 -31.82 -56.18 -6.35
N TYR A 86 -31.02 -55.73 -5.40
CA TYR A 86 -31.20 -54.49 -4.68
C TYR A 86 -30.93 -53.29 -5.59
N VAL A 87 -31.86 -52.33 -5.63
CA VAL A 87 -31.74 -51.14 -6.47
C VAL A 87 -31.00 -50.04 -5.69
N LEU A 88 -29.69 -49.97 -5.88
CA LEU A 88 -28.85 -48.94 -5.29
C LEU A 88 -29.28 -47.54 -5.79
N GLY A 89 -29.47 -46.59 -4.87
CA GLY A 89 -29.86 -45.21 -5.18
C GLY A 89 -31.37 -44.96 -5.24
N CYS A 90 -32.22 -46.00 -5.27
CA CYS A 90 -33.66 -45.83 -5.12
C CYS A 90 -34.03 -45.78 -3.63
N HIS A 91 -34.43 -44.60 -3.15
CA HIS A 91 -34.66 -44.34 -1.73
C HIS A 91 -36.07 -43.79 -1.51
N PRO A 92 -37.05 -44.65 -1.19
CA PRO A 92 -38.36 -44.20 -0.75
C PRO A 92 -38.24 -43.33 0.50
N ILE A 93 -39.16 -42.37 0.65
CA ILE A 93 -39.15 -41.42 1.75
C ILE A 93 -40.16 -41.88 2.80
N GLN A 94 -39.70 -42.08 4.04
CA GLN A 94 -40.56 -42.41 5.17
C GLN A 94 -41.19 -41.12 5.70
N ILE A 95 -42.48 -41.15 6.00
CA ILE A 95 -43.20 -40.01 6.56
C ILE A 95 -43.41 -40.22 8.06
N ILE A 96 -43.07 -39.20 8.84
CA ILE A 96 -43.28 -39.15 10.29
C ILE A 96 -44.09 -37.91 10.62
N ARG A 97 -45.22 -38.08 11.30
CA ARG A 97 -46.06 -36.97 11.73
C ARG A 97 -45.56 -36.44 13.07
N VAL A 98 -45.34 -35.14 13.15
CA VAL A 98 -45.01 -34.43 14.38
C VAL A 98 -46.22 -33.58 14.75
N ASN A 99 -46.70 -33.77 15.97
CA ASN A 99 -47.81 -33.01 16.53
C ASN A 99 -47.27 -31.79 17.28
N ASP A 100 -48.14 -30.83 17.59
CA ASP A 100 -47.81 -29.65 18.40
C ASP A 100 -46.75 -28.73 17.79
N VAL A 101 -46.75 -28.64 16.46
CA VAL A 101 -45.86 -27.79 15.65
C VAL A 101 -46.70 -27.08 14.59
N CYS A 102 -46.52 -25.77 14.45
CA CYS A 102 -47.30 -24.91 13.57
C CYS A 102 -46.51 -24.40 12.35
N ASP A 103 -45.18 -24.43 12.40
CA ASP A 103 -44.31 -24.01 11.29
C ASP A 103 -43.01 -24.84 11.17
N SER A 104 -42.22 -24.54 10.14
CA SER A 104 -40.98 -25.27 9.83
C SER A 104 -39.86 -24.96 10.82
N GLU A 105 -39.84 -23.78 11.44
CA GLU A 105 -38.84 -23.39 12.43
C GLU A 105 -39.10 -24.11 13.76
N GLU A 106 -40.36 -24.15 14.21
CA GLU A 106 -40.81 -24.94 15.35
C GLU A 106 -40.53 -26.44 15.13
N LEU A 107 -40.71 -26.95 13.91
CA LEU A 107 -40.37 -28.33 13.58
C LEU A 107 -38.87 -28.60 13.75
N VAL A 108 -38.02 -27.71 13.23
CA VAL A 108 -36.56 -27.83 13.38
C VAL A 108 -36.15 -27.70 14.84
N HIS A 109 -36.80 -26.82 15.62
CA HIS A 109 -36.57 -26.70 17.05
C HIS A 109 -36.95 -27.99 17.80
N ALA A 110 -38.12 -28.56 17.50
CA ALA A 110 -38.53 -29.86 18.03
C ALA A 110 -37.54 -30.97 17.66
N LEU A 111 -37.05 -31.00 16.42
CA LEU A 111 -36.03 -31.96 15.98
C LEU A 111 -34.67 -31.77 16.66
N LYS A 112 -34.29 -30.55 17.06
CA LYS A 112 -33.07 -30.33 17.85
C LYS A 112 -33.22 -30.83 19.28
N ASN A 113 -34.36 -30.56 19.91
CA ASN A 113 -34.64 -30.97 21.30
C ASN A 113 -34.90 -32.48 21.41
N GLY A 114 -35.50 -33.06 20.37
CA GLY A 114 -35.77 -34.47 20.22
C GLY A 114 -37.24 -34.74 19.91
N VAL A 115 -37.47 -35.52 18.85
CA VAL A 115 -38.80 -36.01 18.50
C VAL A 115 -38.86 -37.50 18.82
N SER A 116 -39.77 -37.86 19.72
CA SER A 116 -40.10 -39.25 19.98
C SER A 116 -40.96 -39.77 18.84
N CYS A 117 -40.40 -40.64 18.00
CA CYS A 117 -41.13 -41.28 16.90
C CYS A 117 -40.80 -42.77 16.82
N GLY A 118 -41.62 -43.53 16.08
CA GLY A 118 -41.30 -44.94 15.80
C GLY A 118 -40.00 -45.08 14.99
N ALA A 119 -39.51 -46.30 14.85
CA ALA A 119 -38.26 -46.57 14.15
C ALA A 119 -38.20 -45.98 12.73
N ILE A 120 -37.03 -45.44 12.39
CA ILE A 120 -36.70 -44.92 11.06
C ILE A 120 -36.02 -46.05 10.27
N TYR A 121 -36.71 -46.57 9.25
CA TYR A 121 -36.27 -47.74 8.48
C TYR A 121 -35.58 -47.38 7.17
N LEU A 122 -35.69 -46.12 6.74
CA LEU A 122 -35.24 -45.65 5.44
C LEU A 122 -34.12 -44.62 5.56
N LYS A 123 -33.37 -44.44 4.48
CA LYS A 123 -32.32 -43.42 4.39
C LYS A 123 -32.87 -42.00 4.33
N LYS A 124 -34.06 -41.81 3.76
CA LYS A 124 -34.75 -40.52 3.66
C LYS A 124 -35.99 -40.54 4.53
N VAL A 125 -36.12 -39.52 5.37
CA VAL A 125 -37.25 -39.36 6.28
C VAL A 125 -37.76 -37.92 6.22
N MET A 126 -39.07 -37.77 6.09
CA MET A 126 -39.72 -36.47 6.09
C MET A 126 -40.60 -36.34 7.33
N PHE A 127 -40.27 -35.36 8.16
CA PHE A 127 -41.09 -35.00 9.31
C PHE A 127 -42.11 -33.98 8.86
N ILE A 128 -43.39 -34.29 9.07
CA ILE A 128 -44.51 -33.47 8.60
C ILE A 128 -45.35 -32.97 9.76
N TYR A 129 -45.88 -31.76 9.61
CA TYR A 129 -46.92 -31.20 10.48
C TYR A 129 -48.06 -30.68 9.61
N SER A 130 -49.25 -30.52 10.20
CA SER A 130 -50.42 -30.03 9.45
C SER A 130 -50.57 -28.53 9.64
N GLU A 131 -50.69 -27.79 8.54
CA GLU A 131 -50.94 -26.34 8.58
C GLU A 131 -52.38 -26.00 8.98
N ASN A 132 -53.31 -26.96 8.86
CA ASN A 132 -54.73 -26.73 9.09
C ASN A 132 -55.36 -27.85 9.94
N PRO A 133 -56.35 -27.55 10.79
CA PRO A 133 -57.07 -28.55 11.58
C PRO A 133 -57.77 -29.65 10.76
N SER A 134 -57.91 -29.46 9.44
CA SER A 134 -58.53 -30.42 8.53
C SER A 134 -57.61 -31.60 8.15
N TYR A 135 -56.32 -31.58 8.50
CA TYR A 135 -55.35 -32.66 8.19
C TYR A 135 -55.28 -33.03 6.69
N THR A 136 -55.57 -32.07 5.82
CA THR A 136 -55.57 -32.27 4.35
C THR A 136 -54.28 -31.85 3.68
N ASN A 137 -53.61 -30.84 4.24
CA ASN A 137 -52.35 -30.28 3.75
C ASN A 137 -51.30 -30.34 4.86
N TYR A 138 -50.07 -30.60 4.45
CA TYR A 138 -48.93 -30.78 5.32
C TYR A 138 -47.73 -30.03 4.76
N LYS A 139 -46.89 -29.56 5.67
CA LYS A 139 -45.52 -29.14 5.35
C LYS A 139 -44.56 -30.15 5.94
N GLY A 140 -43.50 -30.46 5.20
CA GLY A 140 -42.55 -31.50 5.55
C GLY A 140 -41.11 -31.04 5.43
N VAL A 141 -40.31 -31.27 6.45
CA VAL A 141 -38.86 -31.08 6.42
C VAL A 141 -38.20 -32.43 6.11
N LEU A 142 -37.46 -32.50 5.00
CA LEU A 142 -36.77 -33.72 4.59
C LEU A 142 -35.38 -33.79 5.23
N CYS A 143 -35.09 -34.90 5.90
CA CYS A 143 -33.80 -35.22 6.49
C CYS A 143 -33.26 -36.53 5.90
N HIS A 144 -31.92 -36.68 5.89
CA HIS A 144 -31.33 -38.00 5.76
C HIS A 144 -31.18 -38.63 7.14
N ASN A 145 -31.26 -39.96 7.21
CA ASN A 145 -31.04 -40.70 8.45
C ASN A 145 -29.64 -40.38 9.04
N ASP A 146 -28.64 -40.17 8.17
CA ASP A 146 -27.29 -39.76 8.58
C ASP A 146 -27.25 -38.40 9.28
N ASP A 147 -28.24 -37.53 9.03
CA ASP A 147 -28.40 -36.22 9.68
C ASP A 147 -29.01 -36.33 11.07
N LEU A 148 -29.44 -37.52 11.50
CA LEU A 148 -30.11 -37.76 12.78
C LEU A 148 -29.25 -38.64 13.68
N TYR A 149 -29.36 -38.46 15.00
CA TYR A 149 -28.92 -39.46 15.97
C TYR A 149 -30.09 -39.91 16.81
N GLU A 150 -30.11 -41.19 17.14
CA GLU A 150 -31.11 -41.81 18.00
C GLU A 150 -30.55 -41.98 19.40
N ASP A 151 -31.37 -41.66 20.39
CA ASP A 151 -31.10 -41.85 21.81
C ASP A 151 -32.40 -42.32 22.48
N ASP A 152 -32.48 -43.61 22.83
CA ASP A 152 -33.64 -44.28 23.46
C ASP A 152 -34.99 -44.02 22.74
N GLY A 153 -35.01 -44.12 21.40
CA GLY A 153 -36.21 -43.88 20.58
C GLY A 153 -36.57 -42.40 20.37
N VAL A 154 -35.74 -41.48 20.84
CA VAL A 154 -35.83 -40.05 20.55
C VAL A 154 -34.81 -39.68 19.47
N PHE A 155 -35.30 -39.13 18.35
CA PHE A 155 -34.47 -38.73 17.24
C PHE A 155 -34.15 -37.24 17.32
N ARG A 156 -32.86 -36.90 17.17
CA ARG A 156 -32.36 -35.52 17.22
C ARG A 156 -31.54 -35.17 16.00
N LEU A 157 -31.67 -33.93 15.53
CA LEU A 157 -30.93 -33.40 14.39
C LEU A 157 -29.45 -33.16 14.74
N LYS A 158 -28.55 -33.71 13.94
CA LYS A 158 -27.12 -33.36 13.96
C LYS A 158 -26.95 -32.02 13.26
N THR A 159 -26.30 -31.07 13.92
CA THR A 159 -26.09 -29.69 13.43
C THR A 159 -25.06 -29.56 12.30
N LYS A 160 -24.89 -30.58 11.44
CA LYS A 160 -23.92 -30.55 10.35
C LYS A 160 -24.37 -29.64 9.21
N GLU A 161 -25.57 -29.89 8.69
CA GLU A 161 -26.17 -29.09 7.62
C GLU A 161 -26.69 -27.76 8.18
N SER A 162 -26.53 -26.66 7.43
CA SER A 162 -26.96 -25.30 7.84
C SER A 162 -28.41 -24.98 7.45
N LYS A 163 -29.00 -25.76 6.55
CA LYS A 163 -30.37 -25.61 6.07
C LYS A 163 -30.96 -26.96 5.66
N LEU A 164 -32.27 -27.13 5.80
CA LEU A 164 -33.00 -28.33 5.38
C LEU A 164 -34.11 -27.98 4.37
N PRO A 165 -34.34 -28.82 3.36
CA PRO A 165 -35.37 -28.58 2.37
C PRO A 165 -36.78 -28.86 2.91
N VAL A 166 -37.72 -27.99 2.56
CA VAL A 166 -39.12 -28.02 2.96
C VAL A 166 -40.01 -28.27 1.74
N TYR A 167 -41.02 -29.11 1.92
CA TYR A 167 -41.96 -29.52 0.87
C TYR A 167 -43.41 -29.38 1.34
N TYR A 168 -44.30 -29.07 0.38
CA TYR A 168 -45.75 -29.08 0.59
C TYR A 168 -46.31 -30.42 0.13
N LEU A 169 -47.14 -31.03 0.97
CA LEU A 169 -47.76 -32.32 0.71
C LEU A 169 -49.26 -32.26 0.93
N SER A 170 -50.00 -33.04 0.15
CA SER A 170 -51.40 -33.37 0.38
C SER A 170 -51.53 -34.75 1.02
N TYR A 171 -52.66 -35.02 1.67
CA TYR A 171 -53.00 -36.38 2.14
C TYR A 171 -52.93 -37.45 1.03
N ARG A 172 -53.10 -37.08 -0.24
CA ARG A 172 -53.02 -37.99 -1.39
C ARG A 172 -51.60 -38.48 -1.67
N ASP A 173 -50.62 -37.68 -1.30
CA ASP A 173 -49.20 -37.96 -1.49
C ASP A 173 -48.67 -38.93 -0.44
N ILE A 174 -49.45 -39.20 0.62
CA ILE A 174 -49.08 -40.09 1.72
C ILE A 174 -49.72 -41.46 1.49
N LEU A 175 -48.89 -42.50 1.50
CA LEU A 175 -49.30 -43.90 1.42
C LEU A 175 -49.02 -44.61 2.74
N LYS A 176 -50.07 -45.08 3.42
CA LYS A 176 -49.93 -45.86 4.66
C LYS A 176 -49.99 -47.35 4.37
N ILE A 177 -48.94 -48.07 4.77
CA ILE A 177 -48.86 -49.53 4.66
C ILE A 177 -48.56 -50.09 6.05
N LYS A 178 -49.57 -50.74 6.66
CA LYS A 178 -49.53 -51.18 8.07
C LYS A 178 -49.21 -49.99 8.99
N ASN A 179 -48.06 -50.02 9.66
CA ASN A 179 -47.63 -49.01 10.62
C ASN A 179 -46.58 -48.03 10.04
N ILE A 180 -46.36 -48.06 8.71
CA ILE A 180 -45.35 -47.23 8.05
C ILE A 180 -46.04 -46.34 7.02
N GLU A 181 -45.74 -45.05 7.04
CA GLU A 181 -46.20 -44.09 6.06
C GLU A 181 -45.05 -43.76 5.10
N PHE A 182 -45.35 -43.76 3.81
CA PHE A 182 -44.41 -43.46 2.73
C PHE A 182 -44.92 -42.27 1.93
N LEU A 183 -43.99 -41.52 1.35
CA LEU A 183 -44.32 -40.68 0.22
C LEU A 183 -44.65 -41.56 -0.99
N ARG A 184 -45.77 -41.29 -1.64
CA ARG A 184 -46.26 -42.03 -2.80
C ARG A 184 -45.36 -41.84 -4.02
N SER A 185 -44.68 -40.71 -4.15
CA SER A 185 -43.74 -40.43 -5.24
C SER A 185 -42.29 -40.73 -4.81
N LEU A 186 -41.48 -41.29 -5.70
CA LEU A 186 -40.03 -41.42 -5.53
C LEU A 186 -39.28 -40.12 -5.83
N ASP A 187 -39.78 -39.36 -6.81
CA ASP A 187 -39.28 -38.03 -7.12
C ASP A 187 -40.24 -36.98 -6.55
N ILE A 188 -39.73 -36.14 -5.66
CA ILE A 188 -40.48 -35.06 -5.02
C ILE A 188 -40.21 -33.71 -5.71
N GLY A 189 -39.29 -33.65 -6.67
CA GLY A 189 -38.89 -32.43 -7.34
C GLY A 189 -38.11 -31.46 -6.44
N GLU A 190 -38.10 -30.19 -6.85
CA GLU A 190 -37.37 -29.14 -6.13
C GLU A 190 -38.06 -28.77 -4.80
N PRO A 191 -37.27 -28.49 -3.74
CA PRO A 191 -37.81 -27.97 -2.48
C PRO A 191 -38.56 -26.66 -2.70
N ALA A 192 -39.67 -26.49 -1.98
CA ALA A 192 -40.44 -25.25 -2.03
C ALA A 192 -39.72 -24.11 -1.29
N GLU A 193 -39.05 -24.43 -0.19
CA GLU A 193 -38.24 -23.50 0.59
C GLU A 193 -37.17 -24.25 1.39
N TYR A 194 -36.34 -23.50 2.11
CA TYR A 194 -35.33 -24.05 3.02
C TYR A 194 -35.51 -23.43 4.40
N VAL A 195 -35.50 -24.27 5.43
CA VAL A 195 -35.49 -23.83 6.82
C VAL A 195 -34.08 -23.88 7.38
N LEU A 196 -33.67 -22.83 8.10
CA LEU A 196 -32.34 -22.75 8.70
C LEU A 196 -32.26 -23.63 9.95
N THR A 197 -31.20 -24.43 10.03
CA THR A 197 -30.91 -25.27 11.20
C THR A 197 -29.97 -24.57 12.18
N LYS A 198 -29.41 -23.41 11.83
CA LYS A 198 -28.55 -22.58 12.67
C LYS A 198 -29.02 -21.14 12.59
N ASN A 199 -28.87 -20.39 13.68
CA ASN A 199 -29.16 -18.96 13.64
C ASN A 199 -28.20 -18.26 12.67
N MET A 200 -28.66 -17.23 11.96
CA MET A 200 -27.82 -16.39 11.10
C MET A 200 -26.58 -15.86 11.84
N SER A 201 -26.71 -15.48 13.12
CA SER A 201 -25.58 -15.06 13.95
C SER A 201 -24.55 -16.17 14.13
N GLU A 202 -24.99 -17.42 14.32
CA GLU A 202 -24.13 -18.58 14.47
C GLU A 202 -23.43 -18.92 13.14
N ILE A 203 -24.11 -18.74 12.01
CA ILE A 203 -23.54 -18.89 10.67
C ILE A 203 -22.46 -17.83 10.43
N ILE A 204 -22.75 -16.57 10.74
CA ILE A 204 -21.81 -15.44 10.61
C ILE A 204 -20.61 -15.64 11.54
N LYS A 205 -20.83 -15.98 12.82
CA LYS A 205 -19.77 -16.28 13.79
C LYS A 205 -18.85 -17.39 13.28
N ASN A 206 -19.42 -18.50 12.80
CA ASN A 206 -18.63 -19.60 12.27
C ASN A 206 -17.82 -19.20 11.03
N GLU A 207 -18.35 -18.31 10.19
CA GLU A 207 -17.62 -17.80 9.03
C GLU A 207 -16.52 -16.82 9.42
N ILE A 208 -16.75 -15.93 10.40
CA ILE A 208 -15.73 -15.04 10.98
C ILE A 208 -14.62 -15.87 11.62
N ILE A 209 -14.93 -16.91 12.39
CA ILE A 209 -13.92 -17.82 12.98
C ILE A 209 -13.06 -18.49 11.90
N LYS A 210 -13.64 -18.84 10.74
CA LYS A 210 -12.86 -19.38 9.60
C LYS A 210 -11.95 -18.34 8.95
N LEU A 211 -12.25 -17.05 9.05
CA LEU A 211 -11.37 -15.98 8.55
C LEU A 211 -10.24 -15.67 9.55
N VAL A 212 -10.48 -15.85 10.85
CA VAL A 212 -9.53 -15.62 11.95
C VAL A 212 -8.56 -16.81 12.14
N THR A 213 -7.88 -17.18 11.05
CA THR A 213 -6.86 -18.25 11.08
C THR A 213 -5.48 -17.70 11.46
N TRP A 214 -4.67 -18.55 12.09
CA TRP A 214 -3.29 -18.20 12.43
C TRP A 214 -2.43 -17.78 11.21
N PRO A 215 -2.48 -18.46 10.04
CA PRO A 215 -1.76 -18.01 8.85
C PRO A 215 -2.12 -16.58 8.41
N ASN A 216 -3.42 -16.23 8.43
CA ASN A 216 -3.89 -14.90 8.03
C ASN A 216 -3.40 -13.80 8.97
N PHE A 217 -3.35 -14.07 10.27
CA PHE A 217 -2.91 -13.12 11.28
C PHE A 217 -1.38 -12.99 11.34
N LYS A 218 -0.66 -14.09 11.07
CA LYS A 218 0.82 -14.07 10.94
C LYS A 218 1.26 -13.20 9.76
N ALA A 219 0.56 -13.26 8.63
CA ALA A 219 0.85 -12.42 7.46
C ALA A 219 0.70 -10.91 7.74
N LYS A 220 -0.06 -10.54 8.78
CA LYS A 220 -0.29 -9.16 9.21
C LYS A 220 0.56 -8.74 10.43
N GLY A 221 1.52 -9.57 10.84
CA GLY A 221 2.44 -9.25 11.94
C GLY A 221 1.85 -9.35 13.36
N ILE A 222 0.66 -9.94 13.53
CA ILE A 222 0.01 -10.06 14.86
C ILE A 222 0.60 -11.24 15.63
N SER A 223 0.82 -11.07 16.94
CA SER A 223 1.43 -12.12 17.77
C SER A 223 0.47 -13.29 18.03
N LYS A 224 1.04 -14.47 18.29
CA LYS A 224 0.25 -15.67 18.60
C LYS A 224 -0.55 -15.54 19.90
N ALA A 225 -0.10 -14.71 20.84
CA ALA A 225 -0.79 -14.45 22.10
C ALA A 225 -2.07 -13.60 21.87
N GLU A 226 -1.97 -12.55 21.07
CA GLU A 226 -3.09 -11.68 20.71
C GLU A 226 -4.12 -12.40 19.83
N TRP A 227 -3.67 -13.21 18.86
CA TRP A 227 -4.55 -14.08 18.09
C TRP A 227 -5.34 -15.05 18.98
N LYS A 228 -4.68 -15.62 20.00
CA LYS A 228 -5.33 -16.55 20.92
C LYS A 228 -6.40 -15.84 21.75
N ILE A 229 -6.11 -14.65 22.28
CA ILE A 229 -7.08 -13.84 23.02
C ILE A 229 -8.32 -13.54 22.16
N LEU A 230 -8.13 -13.08 20.93
CA LEU A 230 -9.23 -12.77 20.02
C LEU A 230 -10.04 -14.01 19.65
N ARG A 231 -9.37 -15.14 19.38
CA ARG A 231 -10.04 -16.40 19.05
C ARG A 231 -10.84 -16.94 20.23
N ASP A 232 -10.26 -16.94 21.42
CA ASP A 232 -10.90 -17.44 22.63
C ASP A 232 -12.11 -16.56 22.97
N PHE A 233 -11.98 -15.23 22.87
CA PHE A 233 -13.10 -14.28 23.01
C PHE A 233 -14.22 -14.53 21.99
N LEU A 234 -13.89 -14.66 20.69
CA LEU A 234 -14.88 -14.96 19.66
C LEU A 234 -15.56 -16.33 19.86
N GLN A 235 -14.86 -17.30 20.44
CA GLN A 235 -15.43 -18.60 20.80
C GLN A 235 -16.39 -18.49 21.99
N GLU A 236 -16.05 -17.68 23.01
CA GLU A 236 -16.81 -17.48 24.24
C GLU A 236 -18.12 -16.68 24.05
N ILE A 237 -18.26 -15.89 22.98
CA ILE A 237 -19.51 -15.20 22.65
C ILE A 237 -20.59 -16.23 22.26
N SER A 238 -21.40 -16.72 23.21
CA SER A 238 -22.53 -17.62 22.94
C SER A 238 -23.80 -16.83 22.61
N ASP A 239 -24.42 -17.11 21.46
CA ASP A 239 -25.53 -16.32 20.87
C ASP A 239 -26.90 -16.40 21.60
N THR A 240 -27.10 -17.25 22.61
CA THR A 240 -28.49 -17.62 22.97
C THR A 240 -28.87 -17.67 24.44
N ASP A 241 -28.05 -17.22 25.39
CA ASP A 241 -28.40 -17.42 26.81
C ASP A 241 -27.97 -16.27 27.74
N PHE A 242 -27.55 -15.12 27.21
CA PHE A 242 -27.16 -13.98 28.04
C PHE A 242 -28.38 -13.26 28.63
N TYR A 243 -29.38 -12.96 27.80
CA TYR A 243 -30.62 -12.30 28.23
C TYR A 243 -31.50 -13.21 29.10
N GLU A 244 -31.54 -14.51 28.81
CA GLU A 244 -32.29 -15.49 29.61
C GLU A 244 -31.65 -15.72 30.99
N ARG A 245 -30.31 -15.80 31.08
CA ARG A 245 -29.62 -15.87 32.39
C ARG A 245 -29.82 -14.62 33.23
N ILE A 246 -29.83 -13.42 32.62
CA ILE A 246 -30.09 -12.16 33.33
C ILE A 246 -31.55 -12.12 33.79
N LYS A 247 -32.49 -12.56 32.95
CA LYS A 247 -33.91 -12.70 33.30
C LYS A 247 -34.10 -13.62 34.52
N GLU A 248 -33.45 -14.78 34.54
CA GLU A 248 -33.52 -15.73 35.68
C GLU A 248 -32.83 -15.21 36.95
N GLN A 249 -31.68 -14.54 36.82
CA GLN A 249 -30.93 -14.00 37.97
C GLN A 249 -31.57 -12.75 38.58
N CYS A 250 -32.16 -11.89 37.74
CA CYS A 250 -32.78 -10.63 38.14
C CYS A 250 -34.30 -10.75 38.35
N ASP A 251 -34.88 -11.94 38.12
CA ASP A 251 -36.31 -12.25 38.23
C ASP A 251 -37.20 -11.21 37.51
N CYS A 252 -36.80 -10.82 36.30
CA CYS A 252 -37.43 -9.77 35.50
C CYS A 252 -38.01 -10.32 34.19
N SER A 253 -38.75 -9.50 33.43
CA SER A 253 -39.21 -9.90 32.10
C SER A 253 -38.04 -9.87 31.09
N LEU A 254 -38.14 -10.62 29.99
CA LEU A 254 -37.10 -10.61 28.94
C LEU A 254 -36.89 -9.18 28.37
N GLU A 255 -37.97 -8.40 28.29
CA GLU A 255 -37.99 -7.03 27.79
C GLU A 255 -37.28 -6.07 28.77
N ASP A 256 -37.48 -6.26 30.07
CA ASP A 256 -36.76 -5.51 31.10
C ASP A 256 -35.28 -5.89 31.15
N ALA A 257 -34.95 -7.18 31.02
CA ALA A 257 -33.57 -7.65 30.95
C ALA A 257 -32.82 -7.02 29.76
N GLN A 258 -33.44 -6.98 28.59
CA GLN A 258 -32.89 -6.31 27.40
C GLN A 258 -32.67 -4.82 27.65
N LYS A 259 -33.64 -4.14 28.26
CA LYS A 259 -33.53 -2.71 28.57
C LYS A 259 -32.42 -2.41 29.57
N HIS A 260 -32.27 -3.24 30.61
CA HIS A 260 -31.20 -3.08 31.59
C HIS A 260 -29.82 -3.34 30.99
N ILE A 261 -29.70 -4.31 30.09
CA ILE A 261 -28.46 -4.58 29.35
C ILE A 261 -28.14 -3.42 28.41
N GLN A 262 -29.15 -2.83 27.76
CA GLN A 262 -28.93 -1.69 26.88
C GLN A 262 -28.45 -0.45 27.66
N VAL A 263 -29.05 -0.16 28.83
CA VAL A 263 -28.56 0.89 29.73
C VAL A 263 -27.13 0.58 30.21
N PHE A 264 -26.84 -0.68 30.55
CA PHE A 264 -25.49 -1.09 30.93
C PHE A 264 -24.47 -0.93 29.78
N LEU A 265 -24.85 -1.23 28.54
CA LEU A 265 -23.99 -1.03 27.37
C LEU A 265 -23.75 0.45 27.10
N GLU A 266 -24.79 1.28 27.20
CA GLU A 266 -24.66 2.75 27.10
C GLU A 266 -23.76 3.31 28.21
N ASP A 267 -23.87 2.81 29.45
CA ASP A 267 -23.00 3.20 30.56
C ASP A 267 -21.56 2.68 30.39
N ALA A 268 -21.38 1.47 29.85
CA ALA A 268 -20.07 0.89 29.58
C ALA A 268 -19.36 1.59 28.41
N GLU A 269 -20.08 1.95 27.35
CA GLU A 269 -19.56 2.80 26.26
C GLU A 269 -19.15 4.17 26.82
N ALA A 270 -19.97 4.80 27.66
CA ALA A 270 -19.61 6.06 28.31
C ALA A 270 -18.37 5.95 29.21
N TYR A 271 -18.19 4.82 29.90
CA TYR A 271 -17.01 4.54 30.73
C TYR A 271 -15.74 4.31 29.90
N VAL A 272 -15.84 3.53 28.82
CA VAL A 272 -14.71 3.28 27.90
C VAL A 272 -14.29 4.56 27.18
N ASP A 273 -15.26 5.39 26.80
CA ASP A 273 -15.03 6.69 26.16
C ASP A 273 -14.62 7.79 27.17
N GLY A 274 -14.56 7.48 28.48
CA GLY A 274 -14.18 8.41 29.55
C GLY A 274 -15.18 9.56 29.76
N THR A 275 -16.40 9.42 29.26
CA THR A 275 -17.47 10.43 29.38
C THR A 275 -18.44 10.16 30.53
N ASP A 276 -18.19 9.11 31.31
CA ASP A 276 -18.94 8.80 32.52
C ASP A 276 -18.81 9.90 33.59
N VAL A 277 -19.71 9.86 34.57
CA VAL A 277 -19.80 10.92 35.60
C VAL A 277 -18.53 10.98 36.44
N ASP A 278 -17.91 9.85 36.75
CA ASP A 278 -16.72 9.80 37.59
C ASP A 278 -15.49 10.30 36.82
N SER A 279 -15.33 9.90 35.56
CA SER A 279 -14.27 10.42 34.68
C SER A 279 -14.42 11.93 34.44
N ARG A 280 -15.65 12.43 34.24
CA ARG A 280 -15.91 13.88 34.10
C ARG A 280 -15.65 14.65 35.39
N VAL A 281 -15.89 14.03 36.56
CA VAL A 281 -15.55 14.63 37.85
C VAL A 281 -14.04 14.65 38.03
N LEU A 282 -13.34 13.56 37.70
CA LEU A 282 -11.88 13.48 37.73
C LEU A 282 -11.23 14.48 36.77
N ASP A 283 -11.73 14.62 35.54
CA ASP A 283 -11.28 15.63 34.58
C ASP A 283 -11.42 17.03 35.15
N LYS A 284 -12.58 17.36 35.73
CA LYS A 284 -12.79 18.65 36.37
C LYS A 284 -11.89 18.85 37.58
N LEU A 285 -11.58 17.79 38.33
CA LEU A 285 -10.73 17.87 39.52
C LEU A 285 -9.26 18.05 39.13
N VAL A 286 -8.78 17.32 38.12
CA VAL A 286 -7.43 17.43 37.57
C VAL A 286 -7.25 18.78 36.86
N LEU A 287 -8.24 19.29 36.13
CA LEU A 287 -8.13 20.59 35.45
C LEU A 287 -8.11 21.76 36.42
N ASN A 288 -8.91 21.70 37.50
CA ASN A 288 -9.07 22.81 38.43
C ASN A 288 -8.11 22.77 39.63
N HIS A 289 -7.47 21.63 39.93
CA HIS A 289 -6.54 21.50 41.05
C HIS A 289 -5.09 21.44 40.56
N THR A 290 -4.39 22.58 40.68
CA THR A 290 -3.04 22.80 40.11
C THR A 290 -2.02 21.77 40.58
N GLU A 291 -1.94 21.52 41.90
CA GLU A 291 -0.96 20.57 42.47
C GLU A 291 -1.24 19.12 42.03
N LEU A 292 -2.51 18.76 41.83
CA LEU A 292 -2.89 17.42 41.41
C LEU A 292 -2.56 17.23 39.93
N ARG A 293 -2.81 18.27 39.12
CA ARG A 293 -2.44 18.28 37.71
C ARG A 293 -0.94 18.10 37.50
N GLU A 294 -0.14 18.89 38.22
CA GLU A 294 1.32 18.81 38.15
C GLU A 294 1.83 17.44 38.60
N TYR A 295 1.26 16.90 39.69
CA TYR A 295 1.58 15.55 40.15
C TYR A 295 1.24 14.46 39.12
N CYS A 296 0.05 14.51 38.51
CA CYS A 296 -0.37 13.57 37.47
C CYS A 296 0.48 13.68 36.20
N GLN A 297 0.80 14.90 35.77
CA GLN A 297 1.69 15.15 34.62
C GLN A 297 3.10 14.64 34.88
N ALA A 298 3.65 14.89 36.07
CA ALA A 298 4.94 14.37 36.48
C ALA A 298 4.95 12.84 36.47
N LYS A 299 3.92 12.20 37.04
CA LYS A 299 3.80 10.73 37.02
C LYS A 299 3.63 10.15 35.62
N ALA A 300 2.84 10.78 34.76
CA ALA A 300 2.71 10.38 33.37
C ALA A 300 4.05 10.53 32.62
N GLY A 301 4.78 11.62 32.87
CA GLY A 301 6.13 11.83 32.35
C GLY A 301 7.11 10.74 32.81
N ASP A 302 7.14 10.41 34.11
CA ASP A 302 7.99 9.34 34.65
C ASP A 302 7.71 7.99 33.99
N ILE A 303 6.43 7.65 33.80
CA ILE A 303 6.00 6.40 33.17
C ILE A 303 6.39 6.40 31.68
N TRP A 304 6.20 7.51 30.98
CA TRP A 304 6.58 7.64 29.58
C TRP A 304 8.09 7.49 29.40
N ILE A 305 8.90 8.15 30.23
CA ILE A 305 10.37 8.04 30.20
C ILE A 305 10.79 6.60 30.49
N LYS A 306 10.14 5.93 31.44
CA LYS A 306 10.44 4.52 31.76
C LYS A 306 10.11 3.57 30.61
N ASN A 307 8.98 3.79 29.92
CA ASN A 307 8.55 2.95 28.79
C ASN A 307 9.37 3.22 27.52
N ASN A 308 9.87 4.44 27.36
CA ASN A 308 10.67 4.87 26.21
C ASN A 308 12.15 5.01 26.55
N LYS A 309 12.64 4.23 27.52
CA LYS A 309 13.99 4.37 28.08
C LYS A 309 15.09 4.29 27.02
N THR A 310 14.98 3.37 26.08
CA THR A 310 15.98 3.21 24.99
C THR A 310 16.05 4.45 24.10
N PHE A 311 14.90 5.02 23.73
CA PHE A 311 14.82 6.25 22.94
C PHE A 311 15.43 7.44 23.68
N VAL A 312 15.15 7.57 24.98
CA VAL A 312 15.71 8.63 25.82
C VAL A 312 17.23 8.47 26.00
N ASP A 313 17.72 7.24 26.20
CA ASP A 313 19.14 6.96 26.33
C ASP A 313 19.90 7.28 25.02
N GLU A 314 19.33 6.92 23.86
CA GLU A 314 19.89 7.26 22.54
C GLU A 314 19.87 8.77 22.27
N ALA A 315 18.78 9.47 22.60
CA ALA A 315 18.68 10.91 22.45
C ALA A 315 19.71 11.65 23.34
N ASN A 316 19.87 11.20 24.59
CA ASN A 316 20.87 11.74 25.51
C ASN A 316 22.30 11.45 25.04
N GLN A 317 22.56 10.29 24.45
CA GLN A 317 23.86 9.98 23.87
C GLN A 317 24.16 10.90 22.68
N LYS A 318 23.20 11.08 21.77
CA LYS A 318 23.35 12.00 20.64
C LYS A 318 23.57 13.44 21.09
N LEU A 319 22.85 13.89 22.14
CA LEU A 319 23.04 15.22 22.72
C LEU A 319 24.46 15.40 23.26
N LYS A 320 24.98 14.40 23.96
CA LYS A 320 26.36 14.46 24.48
C LYS A 320 27.40 14.49 23.34
N GLU A 321 27.21 13.68 22.31
CA GLU A 321 28.08 13.66 21.13
C GLU A 321 28.05 15.00 20.37
N THR A 322 26.89 15.64 20.25
CA THR A 322 26.78 16.96 19.62
C THR A 322 27.39 18.07 20.48
N GLU A 323 27.23 18.03 21.80
CA GLU A 323 27.89 18.97 22.73
C GLU A 323 29.42 18.86 22.66
N GLU A 324 29.97 17.63 22.63
CA GLU A 324 31.40 17.40 22.49
C GLU A 324 31.94 17.91 21.13
N LEU A 325 31.19 17.68 20.04
CA LEU A 325 31.54 18.16 18.70
C LEU A 325 31.49 19.70 18.62
N LEU A 326 30.48 20.33 19.24
CA LEU A 326 30.35 21.78 19.32
C LEU A 326 31.56 22.39 20.04
N ALA A 327 31.95 21.83 21.20
CA ALA A 327 33.11 22.27 21.95
C ALA A 327 34.41 22.13 21.14
N ALA A 328 34.57 21.04 20.39
CA ALA A 328 35.73 20.84 19.52
C ALA A 328 35.77 21.87 18.36
N LYS A 329 34.63 22.15 17.74
CA LYS A 329 34.52 23.14 16.66
C LYS A 329 34.75 24.56 17.14
N GLN A 330 34.27 24.90 18.33
CA GLN A 330 34.52 26.20 18.96
C GLN A 330 36.01 26.42 19.18
N LYS A 331 36.71 25.41 19.69
CA LYS A 331 38.18 25.47 19.87
C LYS A 331 38.93 25.60 18.53
N GLU A 332 38.47 24.91 17.49
CA GLU A 332 39.03 25.04 16.13
C GLU A 332 38.82 26.44 15.56
N TYR A 333 37.64 27.03 15.77
CA TYR A 333 37.31 28.40 15.37
C TYR A 333 38.20 29.42 16.07
N GLU A 334 38.37 29.33 17.38
CA GLU A 334 39.24 30.21 18.16
C GLU A 334 40.70 30.16 17.67
N GLN A 335 41.21 28.96 17.35
CA GLN A 335 42.55 28.80 16.79
C GLN A 335 42.70 29.43 15.39
N LYS A 336 41.68 29.30 14.54
CA LYS A 336 41.66 29.93 13.22
C LYS A 336 41.56 31.45 13.33
N GLN A 337 40.74 31.95 14.23
CA GLN A 337 40.58 33.38 14.49
C GLN A 337 41.91 34.01 14.94
N GLU A 338 42.63 33.36 15.85
CA GLU A 338 43.94 33.84 16.29
C GLU A 338 44.96 33.88 15.15
N LYS A 339 44.99 32.85 14.29
CA LYS A 339 45.85 32.84 13.10
C LYS A 339 45.49 33.97 12.12
N CYS A 340 44.21 34.22 11.90
CA CYS A 340 43.77 35.34 11.05
C CYS A 340 44.23 36.69 11.60
N ASN A 341 44.15 36.89 12.92
CA ASN A 341 44.61 38.12 13.56
C ASN A 341 46.13 38.33 13.37
N ILE A 342 46.92 37.25 13.55
CA ILE A 342 48.37 37.29 13.33
C ILE A 342 48.68 37.64 11.86
N LEU A 343 48.02 36.95 10.91
CA LEU A 343 48.25 37.18 9.49
C LEU A 343 47.84 38.59 9.05
N SER A 344 46.75 39.12 9.61
CA SER A 344 46.31 40.50 9.37
C SER A 344 47.35 41.51 9.85
N ALA A 345 47.94 41.31 11.03
CA ALA A 345 49.01 42.17 11.54
C ALA A 345 50.27 42.10 10.66
N GLU A 346 50.62 40.92 10.13
CA GLU A 346 51.73 40.75 9.18
C GLU A 346 51.48 41.48 7.86
N ILE A 347 50.26 41.41 7.32
CA ILE A 347 49.87 42.14 6.11
C ILE A 347 50.01 43.64 6.33
N THR A 348 49.47 44.18 7.44
CA THR A 348 49.59 45.61 7.76
C THR A 348 51.06 46.05 7.91
N ASN A 349 51.92 45.20 8.48
CA ASN A 349 53.35 45.50 8.55
C ASN A 349 54.01 45.52 7.16
N ALA A 350 53.68 44.54 6.31
CA ALA A 350 54.19 44.46 4.95
C ALA A 350 53.75 45.67 4.10
N GLU A 351 52.50 46.12 4.24
CA GLU A 351 51.97 47.33 3.62
C GLU A 351 52.73 48.58 4.07
N TYR A 352 53.01 48.71 5.37
CA TYR A 352 53.83 49.82 5.89
C TYR A 352 55.23 49.84 5.26
N ARG A 353 55.90 48.67 5.19
CA ARG A 353 57.22 48.55 4.56
C ARG A 353 57.19 48.84 3.06
N LEU A 354 56.13 48.41 2.36
CA LEU A 354 55.93 48.70 0.95
C LEU A 354 55.82 50.21 0.72
N ASN A 355 55.03 50.91 1.53
CA ASN A 355 54.89 52.36 1.47
C ASN A 355 56.22 53.08 1.76
N GLU A 356 57.01 52.58 2.71
CA GLU A 356 58.35 53.13 2.98
C GLU A 356 59.29 52.98 1.77
N VAL A 357 59.25 51.83 1.09
CA VAL A 357 60.04 51.56 -0.12
C VAL A 357 59.57 52.43 -1.29
N ILE A 358 58.26 52.61 -1.46
CA ILE A 358 57.68 53.50 -2.48
C ILE A 358 58.18 54.94 -2.25
N ALA A 359 58.07 55.46 -1.01
CA ALA A 359 58.53 56.81 -0.68
C ALA A 359 60.03 57.01 -0.95
N LYS A 360 60.87 56.02 -0.60
CA LYS A 360 62.31 56.05 -0.94
C LYS A 360 62.56 56.03 -2.45
N THR A 361 61.76 55.27 -3.19
CA THR A 361 61.87 55.20 -4.66
C THR A 361 61.48 56.52 -5.30
N GLU A 362 60.45 57.20 -4.80
CA GLU A 362 60.07 58.55 -5.23
C GLU A 362 61.17 59.58 -4.94
N GLU A 363 61.81 59.51 -3.76
CA GLU A 363 62.96 60.35 -3.42
C GLU A 363 64.15 60.10 -4.37
N TYR A 364 64.50 58.83 -4.62
CA TYR A 364 65.55 58.48 -5.58
C TYR A 364 65.21 58.91 -7.01
N ASN A 365 63.95 58.83 -7.43
CA ASN A 365 63.51 59.32 -8.74
C ASN A 365 63.64 60.84 -8.84
N ALA A 366 63.28 61.59 -7.80
CA ALA A 366 63.48 63.05 -7.76
C ALA A 366 64.96 63.44 -7.81
N ILE A 367 65.83 62.68 -7.12
CA ILE A 367 67.30 62.83 -7.23
C ILE A 367 67.76 62.48 -8.66
N GLY A 368 67.20 61.41 -9.26
CA GLY A 368 67.46 60.98 -10.63
C GLY A 368 67.09 62.05 -11.66
N GLU A 369 65.93 62.70 -11.54
CA GLU A 369 65.50 63.79 -12.41
C GLU A 369 66.38 65.04 -12.25
N ASN A 370 66.74 65.41 -11.02
CA ASN A 370 67.65 66.52 -10.75
C ASN A 370 69.05 66.23 -11.35
N THR A 371 69.52 64.98 -11.24
CA THR A 371 70.79 64.53 -11.80
C THR A 371 70.74 64.47 -13.33
N LEU A 372 69.65 63.99 -13.93
CA LEU A 372 69.40 64.02 -15.37
C LEU A 372 69.33 65.44 -15.93
N SER A 373 68.81 66.41 -15.17
CA SER A 373 68.84 67.83 -15.57
C SER A 373 70.27 68.40 -15.60
N LYS A 374 71.09 68.06 -14.60
CA LYS A 374 72.52 68.44 -14.52
C LYS A 374 73.36 67.74 -15.59
N VAL A 375 73.04 66.48 -15.91
CA VAL A 375 73.68 65.69 -16.96
C VAL A 375 73.27 66.22 -18.35
N ARG A 376 71.99 66.57 -18.60
CA ARG A 376 71.56 67.22 -19.86
C ARG A 376 72.24 68.57 -20.10
N ASN A 377 72.47 69.36 -19.04
CA ASN A 377 73.25 70.60 -19.14
C ASN A 377 74.73 70.36 -19.47
N LYS A 378 75.34 69.29 -18.96
CA LYS A 378 76.71 68.88 -19.33
C LYS A 378 76.79 68.24 -20.72
N ILE A 379 75.77 67.48 -21.15
CA ILE A 379 75.69 66.86 -22.48
C ILE A 379 75.49 67.91 -23.59
N SER A 380 74.80 69.02 -23.33
CA SER A 380 74.78 70.18 -24.25
C SER A 380 76.16 70.81 -24.46
N GLN A 381 77.07 70.70 -23.48
CA GLN A 381 78.46 71.16 -23.60
C GLN A 381 79.39 70.11 -24.23
N ALA A 382 79.01 68.83 -24.28
CA ALA A 382 79.81 67.70 -24.77
C ALA A 382 79.30 67.14 -26.11
N LYS A 383 78.68 67.99 -26.94
CA LYS A 383 78.05 67.62 -28.22
C LYS A 383 79.05 67.65 -29.38
N ASN A 384 80.24 67.05 -29.22
CA ASN A 384 81.32 67.14 -30.22
C ASN A 384 81.94 65.83 -30.71
N ASP A 385 81.50 64.62 -30.31
CA ASP A 385 82.02 63.40 -30.95
C ASP A 385 80.94 62.29 -31.02
N VAL A 386 80.56 61.92 -32.25
CA VAL A 386 79.41 61.04 -32.58
C VAL A 386 79.86 59.62 -32.99
N SER A 387 81.13 59.26 -32.84
CA SER A 387 81.65 58.00 -33.42
C SER A 387 81.58 56.75 -32.52
N GLU A 388 81.24 56.87 -31.23
CA GLU A 388 81.22 55.73 -30.28
C GLU A 388 79.80 55.16 -30.04
N PHE A 389 78.76 55.95 -30.34
CA PHE A 389 77.35 55.54 -30.20
C PHE A 389 76.91 54.49 -31.24
N LEU A 390 77.58 54.41 -32.38
CA LEU A 390 77.22 53.47 -33.46
C LEU A 390 77.82 52.07 -33.31
N SER A 391 78.73 51.84 -32.36
CA SER A 391 79.30 50.50 -32.10
C SER A 391 78.52 49.68 -31.07
N GLU A 392 77.76 50.30 -30.16
CA GLU A 392 77.00 49.58 -29.14
C GLU A 392 75.60 49.14 -29.59
N LEU A 393 75.05 49.74 -30.66
CA LEU A 393 73.74 49.36 -31.19
C LEU A 393 73.74 48.05 -32.02
N SER A 394 74.92 47.47 -32.27
CA SER A 394 75.11 46.24 -33.04
C SER A 394 75.07 44.96 -32.19
N LEU A 395 74.91 45.06 -30.87
CA LEU A 395 75.00 43.91 -29.95
C LEU A 395 73.64 43.36 -29.47
N PHE A 396 72.50 43.95 -29.86
CA PHE A 396 71.20 43.63 -29.25
C PHE A 396 70.11 43.05 -30.16
N THR A 397 70.44 42.56 -31.35
CA THR A 397 69.47 41.83 -32.18
C THR A 397 70.05 40.54 -32.75
N SER A 398 69.88 39.43 -32.01
CA SER A 398 69.58 38.07 -32.54
C SER A 398 69.41 37.03 -31.40
N ALA A 399 68.20 36.46 -31.35
CA ALA A 399 67.82 35.09 -30.98
C ALA A 399 68.31 34.42 -29.68
N SER A 400 67.34 33.95 -28.86
CA SER A 400 67.23 32.60 -28.22
C SER A 400 65.98 32.61 -27.31
N SER A 401 64.79 32.21 -27.78
CA SER A 401 64.20 30.88 -27.52
C SER A 401 65.06 29.94 -26.68
N ILE A 402 64.52 29.45 -25.55
CA ILE A 402 64.52 28.04 -25.09
C ILE A 402 63.94 27.96 -23.66
N ASN A 403 62.94 27.07 -23.53
CA ASN A 403 62.48 26.31 -22.35
C ASN A 403 61.65 27.01 -21.26
N ASP A 404 60.34 27.05 -21.48
CA ASP A 404 59.39 26.72 -20.40
C ASP A 404 59.12 25.21 -20.42
N THR A 405 59.90 24.49 -19.62
CA THR A 405 59.64 23.11 -19.25
C THR A 405 58.46 23.03 -18.29
N ALA A 406 57.36 22.48 -18.79
CA ALA A 406 56.41 21.62 -18.10
C ALA A 406 56.34 21.76 -16.55
N ARG A 407 55.44 22.63 -16.08
CA ARG A 407 54.56 22.26 -14.98
C ARG A 407 53.25 21.79 -15.60
N SER A 408 53.15 20.49 -15.85
CA SER A 408 51.89 19.81 -16.06
C SER A 408 51.06 19.92 -14.77
N GLN A 409 50.36 21.03 -14.59
CA GLN A 409 49.12 20.99 -13.83
C GLN A 409 48.17 20.16 -14.70
N ASN A 410 47.71 19.02 -14.19
CA ASN A 410 46.65 18.24 -14.81
C ASN A 410 45.40 19.14 -14.87
N ILE A 411 45.23 19.90 -15.95
CA ILE A 411 43.97 20.54 -16.26
C ILE A 411 43.05 19.37 -16.62
N GLU A 412 42.11 19.05 -15.73
CA GLU A 412 41.08 18.05 -16.00
C GLU A 412 40.39 18.42 -17.32
N LYS A 413 40.49 17.54 -18.31
CA LYS A 413 39.83 17.74 -19.60
C LYS A 413 38.34 17.47 -19.46
N SER A 414 37.54 18.14 -20.28
CA SER A 414 36.13 17.81 -20.43
C SER A 414 35.97 16.33 -20.80
N SER A 415 34.99 15.70 -20.18
CA SER A 415 34.74 14.27 -20.35
C SER A 415 33.27 13.95 -20.10
N PHE A 416 32.81 12.92 -20.79
CA PHE A 416 31.50 12.31 -20.59
C PHE A 416 31.68 10.89 -20.05
N VAL A 417 30.92 10.54 -19.02
CA VAL A 417 30.93 9.22 -18.38
C VAL A 417 29.49 8.70 -18.33
N ASN A 418 29.26 7.50 -18.85
CA ASN A 418 27.93 6.89 -18.81
C ASN A 418 27.49 6.59 -17.37
N GLY A 419 26.17 6.56 -17.19
CA GLY A 419 25.53 6.12 -15.97
C GLY A 419 25.95 4.71 -15.56
N LYS A 420 26.19 4.49 -14.27
CA LYS A 420 26.38 3.13 -13.74
C LYS A 420 25.01 2.48 -13.54
N LYS A 421 24.75 1.35 -14.20
CA LYS A 421 23.55 0.54 -13.97
C LYS A 421 23.48 0.04 -12.53
N LEU A 422 22.28 0.07 -11.96
CA LEU A 422 21.96 -0.43 -10.62
C LEU A 422 21.56 -1.91 -10.70
N SER A 423 21.42 -2.54 -9.52
CA SER A 423 21.08 -3.96 -9.38
C SER A 423 19.60 -4.17 -9.65
N GLU A 424 19.24 -4.99 -10.64
CA GLU A 424 17.84 -5.38 -10.89
C GLU A 424 17.25 -6.21 -9.74
N GLU A 425 18.09 -6.89 -8.94
CA GLU A 425 17.64 -7.74 -7.82
C GLU A 425 17.12 -6.91 -6.63
N ASP A 426 17.67 -5.70 -6.45
CA ASP A 426 17.34 -4.81 -5.33
C ASP A 426 16.29 -3.75 -5.71
N ALA A 427 15.97 -3.63 -7.00
CA ALA A 427 15.07 -2.62 -7.54
C ALA A 427 13.60 -2.92 -7.25
N GLU A 428 12.82 -1.87 -7.01
CA GLU A 428 11.37 -2.00 -6.82
C GLU A 428 10.64 -2.12 -8.16
N ILE A 429 9.55 -2.89 -8.21
CA ILE A 429 8.74 -3.04 -9.43
C ILE A 429 7.71 -1.92 -9.47
N SER A 430 7.79 -1.05 -10.47
CA SER A 430 6.79 -0.02 -10.73
C SER A 430 5.78 -0.47 -11.77
N ASN A 431 4.51 -0.52 -11.40
CA ASN A 431 3.41 -0.89 -12.30
C ASN A 431 2.67 0.31 -12.92
N SER A 432 2.93 1.52 -12.45
CA SER A 432 2.23 2.72 -12.87
C SER A 432 3.02 3.97 -12.54
N TRP A 433 2.72 5.07 -13.23
CA TRP A 433 3.32 6.37 -12.92
C TRP A 433 3.18 6.80 -11.45
N LYS A 434 2.12 6.36 -10.76
CA LYS A 434 1.93 6.64 -9.33
C LYS A 434 2.98 5.94 -8.49
N ASN A 435 3.21 4.64 -8.74
CA ASN A 435 4.27 3.92 -8.05
C ASN A 435 5.65 4.47 -8.40
N THR A 436 5.87 4.92 -9.64
CA THR A 436 7.13 5.61 -10.01
C THR A 436 7.36 6.87 -9.16
N VAL A 437 6.32 7.68 -8.92
CA VAL A 437 6.42 8.87 -8.05
C VAL A 437 6.64 8.48 -6.59
N GLU A 438 5.96 7.44 -6.09
CA GLU A 438 6.13 6.93 -4.72
C GLU A 438 7.54 6.37 -4.47
N ILE A 439 8.09 5.63 -5.42
CA ILE A 439 9.48 5.13 -5.33
C ILE A 439 10.44 6.32 -5.39
N LEU A 440 10.21 7.29 -6.27
CA LEU A 440 11.03 8.50 -6.34
C LEU A 440 11.02 9.31 -5.04
N GLU A 441 9.89 9.38 -4.34
CA GLU A 441 9.81 10.01 -3.01
C GLU A 441 10.79 9.36 -2.02
N VAL A 442 10.87 8.03 -1.99
CA VAL A 442 11.81 7.30 -1.14
C VAL A 442 13.25 7.55 -1.56
N GLU A 443 13.54 7.52 -2.86
CA GLU A 443 14.90 7.76 -3.36
C GLU A 443 15.38 9.20 -3.11
N LEU A 444 14.45 10.17 -3.09
CA LEU A 444 14.76 11.56 -2.74
C LEU A 444 15.09 11.74 -1.25
N LEU A 445 14.50 10.94 -0.35
CA LEU A 445 14.93 10.91 1.05
C LEU A 445 16.40 10.49 1.16
N GLU A 446 16.83 9.48 0.38
CA GLU A 446 18.22 9.01 0.32
C GLU A 446 19.16 10.05 -0.34
N ALA A 447 18.62 10.92 -1.19
CA ALA A 447 19.31 12.08 -1.76
C ALA A 447 19.42 13.29 -0.81
N GLY A 448 18.83 13.21 0.39
CA GLY A 448 18.93 14.24 1.42
C GLY A 448 17.82 15.29 1.38
N VAL A 449 16.77 15.08 0.59
CA VAL A 449 15.57 15.95 0.56
C VAL A 449 14.80 15.82 1.88
N SER A 450 14.28 16.94 2.36
CA SER A 450 13.47 17.02 3.58
C SER A 450 12.21 16.17 3.46
N ASP A 451 11.88 15.43 4.52
CA ASP A 451 10.81 14.44 4.52
C ASP A 451 9.44 15.04 4.16
N ASN A 452 9.14 16.22 4.69
CA ASN A 452 7.92 16.98 4.40
C ASN A 452 7.80 17.47 2.94
N LEU A 453 8.89 17.48 2.17
CA LEU A 453 8.93 17.97 0.79
C LEU A 453 9.09 16.85 -0.24
N CYS A 454 9.48 15.64 0.17
CA CYS A 454 9.82 14.54 -0.75
C CYS A 454 8.69 14.23 -1.73
N HIS A 455 7.46 14.09 -1.23
CA HIS A 455 6.30 13.79 -2.08
C HIS A 455 6.05 14.86 -3.15
N GLN A 456 6.06 16.13 -2.73
CA GLN A 456 5.81 17.26 -3.61
C GLN A 456 6.94 17.44 -4.64
N PHE A 457 8.19 17.23 -4.20
CA PHE A 457 9.35 17.37 -5.06
C PHE A 457 9.48 16.19 -6.05
N ALA A 458 9.12 14.97 -5.64
CA ALA A 458 9.00 13.81 -6.53
C ALA A 458 8.02 14.08 -7.66
N ALA A 459 6.83 14.61 -7.33
CA ALA A 459 5.84 15.00 -8.32
C ALA A 459 6.36 16.08 -9.28
N PHE A 460 7.07 17.09 -8.76
CA PHE A 460 7.70 18.13 -9.56
C PHE A 460 8.76 17.59 -10.53
N LEU A 461 9.69 16.76 -10.05
CA LEU A 461 10.74 16.17 -10.88
C LEU A 461 10.17 15.23 -11.94
N TYR A 462 9.20 14.39 -11.57
CA TYR A 462 8.53 13.50 -12.50
C TYR A 462 7.76 14.28 -13.58
N ALA A 463 7.04 15.34 -13.20
CA ALA A 463 6.35 16.21 -14.16
C ALA A 463 7.35 16.95 -15.08
N ALA A 464 8.52 17.36 -14.57
CA ALA A 464 9.58 17.95 -15.38
C ALA A 464 10.14 16.96 -16.40
N TYR A 465 10.36 15.71 -15.99
CA TYR A 465 10.79 14.62 -16.86
C TYR A 465 9.78 14.36 -17.99
N VAL A 466 8.50 14.17 -17.66
CA VAL A 466 7.41 13.94 -18.64
C VAL A 466 7.30 15.09 -19.67
N ASN A 467 7.56 16.33 -19.24
CA ASN A 467 7.52 17.52 -20.11
C ASN A 467 8.86 17.85 -20.78
N ASN A 468 9.88 17.01 -20.57
CA ASN A 468 11.26 17.19 -21.03
C ASN A 468 11.83 18.59 -20.70
N ILE A 469 11.55 19.08 -19.48
CA ILE A 469 12.02 20.38 -18.98
C ILE A 469 13.35 20.16 -18.30
N ASN A 470 14.41 20.78 -18.85
CA ASN A 470 15.73 20.75 -18.24
C ASN A 470 15.73 21.56 -16.94
N LEU A 471 16.49 21.11 -15.96
CA LEU A 471 16.56 21.73 -14.64
C LEU A 471 17.97 22.24 -14.36
N LEU A 472 18.06 23.31 -13.57
CA LEU A 472 19.30 23.80 -12.97
C LEU A 472 19.15 23.67 -11.45
N LEU A 473 19.70 22.59 -10.90
CA LEU A 473 19.73 22.35 -9.46
C LEU A 473 20.89 23.13 -8.85
N ALA A 474 20.57 24.23 -8.19
CA ALA A 474 21.53 25.16 -7.61
C ALA A 474 21.56 25.03 -6.09
N GLY A 475 22.73 24.76 -5.53
CA GLY A 475 22.93 24.51 -4.12
C GLY A 475 23.48 23.10 -3.81
N PRO A 476 23.42 22.65 -2.56
CA PRO A 476 23.94 21.35 -2.13
C PRO A 476 23.21 20.16 -2.78
N PHE A 477 23.96 19.07 -3.00
CA PHE A 477 23.45 17.75 -3.37
C PHE A 477 22.62 17.63 -4.67
N GLY A 478 22.71 18.59 -5.60
CA GLY A 478 22.03 18.50 -6.90
C GLY A 478 22.35 17.22 -7.70
N GLU A 479 23.59 16.73 -7.64
CA GLU A 479 23.97 15.46 -8.28
C GLU A 479 23.27 14.25 -7.65
N SER A 480 23.09 14.23 -6.33
CA SER A 480 22.38 13.15 -5.63
C SER A 480 20.90 13.12 -6.02
N ILE A 481 20.25 14.29 -6.09
CA ILE A 481 18.85 14.42 -6.53
C ILE A 481 18.68 13.94 -7.97
N ALA A 482 19.58 14.34 -8.87
CA ALA A 482 19.54 13.90 -10.27
C ALA A 482 19.74 12.38 -10.41
N ASN A 483 20.62 11.79 -9.60
CA ASN A 483 20.81 10.33 -9.58
C ASN A 483 19.60 9.59 -8.99
N ALA A 484 18.91 10.15 -7.98
CA ALA A 484 17.66 9.58 -7.48
C ALA A 484 16.62 9.50 -8.59
N LEU A 485 16.41 10.57 -9.35
CA LEU A 485 15.50 10.56 -10.50
C LEU A 485 15.92 9.53 -11.55
N SER A 486 17.21 9.50 -11.93
CA SER A 486 17.73 8.56 -12.92
C SER A 486 17.59 7.10 -12.48
N SER A 487 17.75 6.82 -11.19
CA SER A 487 17.62 5.46 -10.64
C SER A 487 16.22 4.90 -10.82
N VAL A 488 15.19 5.74 -10.73
CA VAL A 488 13.80 5.34 -10.87
C VAL A 488 13.38 5.26 -12.33
N ILE A 489 13.89 6.15 -13.18
CA ILE A 489 13.51 6.21 -14.60
C ILE A 489 14.25 5.17 -15.44
N SER A 490 15.56 5.01 -15.25
CA SER A 490 16.41 4.22 -16.15
C SER A 490 17.15 3.08 -15.45
N LEU A 491 16.90 2.84 -14.17
CA LEU A 491 17.64 1.89 -13.32
C LEU A 491 19.17 2.07 -13.41
N SER A 492 19.60 3.33 -13.50
CA SER A 492 21.00 3.69 -13.57
C SER A 492 21.21 5.05 -12.92
N ASN A 493 22.44 5.30 -12.46
CA ASN A 493 22.86 6.68 -12.22
C ASN A 493 22.79 7.47 -13.54
N ALA A 494 22.68 8.79 -13.43
CA ALA A 494 22.66 9.66 -14.61
C ALA A 494 24.03 9.68 -15.30
N GLY A 495 24.03 9.84 -16.62
CA GLY A 495 25.27 10.13 -17.36
C GLY A 495 25.84 11.48 -16.93
N VAL A 496 27.16 11.61 -16.83
CA VAL A 496 27.80 12.83 -16.31
C VAL A 496 28.70 13.46 -17.37
N LEU A 497 28.37 14.69 -17.76
CA LEU A 497 29.24 15.58 -18.53
C LEU A 497 29.94 16.55 -17.59
N SER A 498 31.27 16.49 -17.53
CA SER A 498 32.09 17.45 -16.78
C SER A 498 32.64 18.51 -17.74
N CYS A 499 32.12 19.75 -17.65
CA CYS A 499 32.52 20.88 -18.49
C CYS A 499 33.82 21.54 -17.99
N ASN A 500 34.90 20.76 -17.90
CA ASN A 500 36.21 21.27 -17.49
C ASN A 500 37.04 21.69 -18.72
N GLY A 501 37.64 22.88 -18.66
CA GLY A 501 38.43 23.42 -19.77
C GLY A 501 37.59 23.80 -20.99
N ASP A 502 38.21 23.76 -22.17
CA ASP A 502 37.59 24.20 -23.43
C ASP A 502 36.50 23.22 -23.93
N TRP A 503 35.61 23.77 -24.76
CA TRP A 503 34.58 23.03 -25.49
C TRP A 503 35.14 21.80 -26.22
N SER A 504 34.53 20.62 -25.98
CA SER A 504 34.88 19.37 -26.67
C SER A 504 33.68 18.80 -27.43
N ASN A 505 33.79 18.82 -28.77
CA ASN A 505 32.81 18.17 -29.65
C ASN A 505 32.76 16.65 -29.43
N GLU A 506 33.87 16.03 -29.02
CA GLU A 506 33.94 14.59 -28.74
C GLU A 506 33.10 14.23 -27.53
N SER A 507 33.19 15.02 -26.45
CA SER A 507 32.42 14.81 -25.22
C SER A 507 30.92 14.99 -25.46
N VAL A 508 30.52 16.01 -26.23
CA VAL A 508 29.12 16.23 -26.58
C VAL A 508 28.58 15.12 -27.49
N LYS A 509 29.36 14.64 -28.47
CA LYS A 509 28.97 13.48 -29.29
C LYS A 509 28.84 12.21 -28.48
N ALA A 510 29.72 11.99 -27.50
CA ALA A 510 29.63 10.84 -26.60
C ALA A 510 28.35 10.88 -25.78
N LEU A 511 27.97 12.05 -25.25
CA LEU A 511 26.70 12.29 -24.57
C LEU A 511 25.50 11.98 -25.48
N LEU A 512 25.46 12.55 -26.68
CA LEU A 512 24.33 12.39 -27.60
C LEU A 512 24.14 10.94 -28.06
N ASN A 513 25.23 10.17 -28.14
CA ASN A 513 25.20 8.75 -28.52
C ASN A 513 25.00 7.81 -27.31
N SER A 514 24.96 8.31 -26.09
CA SER A 514 24.70 7.49 -24.89
C SER A 514 23.27 6.97 -24.86
N GLU A 515 23.06 5.85 -24.17
CA GLU A 515 21.73 5.33 -23.82
C GLU A 515 21.12 6.03 -22.59
N ASP A 516 21.90 6.81 -21.83
CA ASP A 516 21.43 7.48 -20.61
C ASP A 516 20.30 8.49 -20.92
N GLU A 517 19.13 8.35 -20.31
CA GLU A 517 17.99 9.27 -20.53
C GLU A 517 18.13 10.59 -19.77
N ILE A 518 18.80 10.55 -18.61
CA ILE A 518 19.06 11.71 -17.76
C ILE A 518 20.55 11.99 -17.73
N ILE A 519 20.92 13.25 -17.97
CA ILE A 519 22.31 13.70 -18.02
C ILE A 519 22.56 14.81 -17.01
N ILE A 520 23.56 14.63 -16.16
CA ILE A 520 24.09 15.64 -15.24
C ILE A 520 25.18 16.44 -15.95
N VAL A 521 25.05 17.76 -15.97
CA VAL A 521 26.09 18.67 -16.46
C VAL A 521 26.74 19.40 -15.28
N LYS A 522 28.02 19.11 -15.05
CA LYS A 522 28.83 19.76 -14.00
C LYS A 522 29.61 20.92 -14.57
N ASN A 523 29.75 21.98 -13.78
CA ASN A 523 30.49 23.20 -14.11
C ASN A 523 30.06 23.86 -15.43
N PRO A 524 28.75 24.03 -15.69
CA PRO A 524 28.26 24.43 -17.02
C PRO A 524 28.70 25.85 -17.43
N PHE A 525 29.03 26.71 -16.47
CA PHE A 525 29.46 28.09 -16.69
C PHE A 525 30.97 28.24 -17.02
N ASN A 526 31.74 27.15 -16.99
CA ASN A 526 33.15 27.19 -17.40
C ASN A 526 33.29 27.25 -18.94
N GLY A 527 34.40 27.81 -19.43
CA GLY A 527 34.92 27.56 -20.79
C GLY A 527 33.95 27.81 -21.97
N ASN A 528 33.01 28.75 -21.83
CA ASN A 528 31.93 29.05 -22.79
C ASN A 528 31.04 27.83 -23.11
N TRP A 529 30.97 26.85 -22.22
CA TRP A 529 30.07 25.70 -22.38
C TRP A 529 28.60 26.14 -22.37
N ILE A 530 28.23 27.05 -21.47
CA ILE A 530 26.86 27.55 -21.32
C ILE A 530 26.31 28.25 -22.57
N ASP A 531 27.18 28.85 -23.39
CA ASP A 531 26.75 29.56 -24.60
C ASP A 531 26.37 28.61 -25.75
N LYS A 532 26.91 27.38 -25.72
CA LYS A 532 26.80 26.41 -26.82
C LYS A 532 25.95 25.19 -26.46
N LEU A 533 26.06 24.71 -25.23
CA LEU A 533 25.49 23.44 -24.80
C LEU A 533 23.95 23.46 -24.76
N PRO A 534 23.27 24.46 -24.16
CA PRO A 534 21.81 24.42 -24.03
C PRO A 534 21.08 24.37 -25.38
N PRO A 535 21.44 25.18 -26.40
CA PRO A 535 20.85 25.07 -27.73
C PRO A 535 21.08 23.71 -28.41
N GLU A 536 22.25 23.10 -28.22
CA GLU A 536 22.57 21.79 -28.81
C GLU A 536 21.76 20.66 -28.17
N LEU A 537 21.50 20.72 -26.86
CA LEU A 537 20.81 19.67 -26.13
C LEU A 537 19.27 19.78 -26.12
N ASN A 538 18.72 20.95 -26.46
CA ASN A 538 17.27 21.24 -26.35
C ASN A 538 16.36 20.27 -27.13
N ASN A 539 16.89 19.57 -28.15
CA ASN A 539 16.16 18.58 -28.96
C ASN A 539 16.76 17.16 -28.89
N SER A 540 17.60 16.89 -27.88
CA SER A 540 18.25 15.58 -27.74
C SER A 540 17.30 14.46 -27.33
N GLY A 541 16.11 14.81 -26.82
CA GLY A 541 15.17 13.85 -26.21
C GLY A 541 15.57 13.39 -24.82
N LYS A 542 16.75 13.81 -24.32
CA LYS A 542 17.26 13.52 -22.98
C LYS A 542 16.92 14.67 -22.03
N MET A 543 16.61 14.35 -20.77
CA MET A 543 16.44 15.35 -19.73
C MET A 543 17.81 15.79 -19.21
N ILE A 544 18.10 17.09 -19.29
CA ILE A 544 19.37 17.65 -18.83
C ILE A 544 19.18 18.30 -17.47
N ILE A 545 20.02 17.90 -16.51
CA ILE A 545 20.08 18.46 -15.17
C ILE A 545 21.44 19.11 -14.96
N TYR A 546 21.46 20.44 -15.01
CA TYR A 546 22.62 21.24 -14.68
C TYR A 546 22.78 21.31 -13.17
N VAL A 547 23.99 21.16 -12.66
CA VAL A 547 24.29 21.27 -11.23
C VAL A 547 25.29 22.38 -10.99
N HIS A 548 24.99 23.26 -10.03
CA HIS A 548 25.86 24.38 -9.64
C HIS A 548 25.80 24.61 -8.12
N PRO A 549 26.93 24.83 -7.43
CA PRO A 549 26.94 24.89 -5.97
C PRO A 549 26.33 26.15 -5.33
N TYR A 550 26.24 27.29 -6.03
CA TYR A 550 25.88 28.59 -5.42
C TYR A 550 24.71 29.25 -6.15
N THR A 551 23.65 29.61 -5.44
CA THR A 551 22.46 30.24 -6.04
C THR A 551 22.72 31.68 -6.45
N GLU A 552 23.62 32.39 -5.76
CA GLU A 552 23.96 33.80 -5.99
C GLU A 552 24.70 34.02 -7.31
N ASP A 553 25.49 33.03 -7.75
CA ASP A 553 26.19 33.08 -9.04
C ASP A 553 25.20 33.15 -10.21
N LEU A 554 23.95 32.70 -10.03
CA LEU A 554 22.96 32.71 -11.10
C LEU A 554 22.40 34.11 -11.39
N LEU A 555 22.61 35.08 -10.49
CA LEU A 555 22.17 36.47 -10.67
C LEU A 555 22.98 37.23 -11.72
N ILE A 556 24.22 36.81 -11.99
CA ILE A 556 25.08 37.43 -13.00
C ILE A 556 24.85 36.84 -14.40
N GLU A 557 24.11 35.74 -14.50
CA GLU A 557 23.83 35.03 -15.74
C GLU A 557 22.73 35.70 -16.56
N PRO A 558 22.75 35.61 -17.90
CA PRO A 558 21.76 36.26 -18.73
C PRO A 558 20.38 35.61 -18.56
N ASN A 559 19.33 36.42 -18.32
CA ASN A 559 17.94 35.94 -18.17
C ASN A 559 17.46 35.02 -19.31
N SER A 560 18.02 35.15 -20.51
CA SER A 560 17.69 34.29 -21.65
C SER A 560 18.04 32.82 -21.43
N LEU A 561 18.97 32.52 -20.52
CA LEU A 561 19.35 31.17 -20.11
C LEU A 561 18.13 30.38 -19.62
N TYR A 562 17.25 31.04 -18.87
CA TYR A 562 16.06 30.43 -18.27
C TYR A 562 14.94 30.13 -19.27
N ASN A 563 15.20 30.29 -20.58
CA ASN A 563 14.35 29.72 -21.64
C ASN A 563 14.74 28.28 -22.02
N TYR A 564 15.86 27.78 -21.50
CA TYR A 564 16.40 26.46 -21.81
C TYR A 564 16.39 25.52 -20.60
N MET A 565 16.38 26.08 -19.38
CA MET A 565 16.40 25.35 -18.13
C MET A 565 15.67 26.12 -17.02
N LEU A 566 15.01 25.39 -16.14
CA LEU A 566 14.31 25.96 -14.99
C LEU A 566 15.18 25.85 -13.72
N PRO A 567 15.44 26.98 -13.01
CA PRO A 567 16.23 26.96 -11.78
C PRO A 567 15.43 26.35 -10.62
N VAL A 568 16.10 25.56 -9.78
CA VAL A 568 15.57 24.99 -8.54
C VAL A 568 16.66 25.14 -7.47
N PHE A 569 16.31 25.75 -6.32
CA PHE A 569 17.26 25.96 -5.23
C PHE A 569 17.21 24.79 -4.26
N THR A 570 18.24 23.94 -4.28
CA THR A 570 18.27 22.72 -3.46
C THR A 570 18.48 23.02 -1.99
N GLU A 571 19.09 24.16 -1.64
CA GLU A 571 19.27 24.59 -0.24
C GLU A 571 17.95 24.88 0.50
N LEU A 572 16.85 25.10 -0.22
CA LEU A 572 15.50 25.22 0.35
C LEU A 572 14.78 23.86 0.47
N ILE A 573 15.42 22.78 0.03
CA ILE A 573 14.78 21.47 -0.19
C ILE A 573 15.52 20.37 0.59
N VAL A 574 16.81 20.51 0.84
CA VAL A 574 17.63 19.50 1.52
C VAL A 574 17.96 19.90 2.95
N ASP A 575 17.74 18.99 3.91
CA ASP A 575 18.00 19.20 5.34
C ASP A 575 19.03 18.22 5.93
N LYS A 576 19.44 17.21 5.16
CA LYS A 576 20.35 16.15 5.59
C LYS A 576 21.33 15.74 4.50
N LYS A 577 22.42 15.10 4.91
CA LYS A 577 23.43 14.58 3.99
C LYS A 577 22.89 13.34 3.24
N PRO A 578 23.06 13.23 1.92
CA PRO A 578 22.63 12.06 1.16
C PRO A 578 23.39 10.79 1.56
N SER A 579 22.68 9.66 1.57
CA SER A 579 23.29 8.33 1.68
C SER A 579 23.85 7.85 0.33
N ASN A 580 23.24 8.31 -0.78
CA ASN A 580 23.48 7.87 -2.16
C ASN A 580 23.31 6.34 -2.36
N ARG A 581 22.41 5.70 -1.60
CA ARG A 581 22.08 4.28 -1.74
C ARG A 581 20.75 4.10 -2.46
N PHE A 582 20.76 4.35 -3.76
CA PHE A 582 19.55 4.25 -4.57
C PHE A 582 19.29 2.79 -4.98
N LEU A 583 18.04 2.35 -4.83
CA LEU A 583 17.58 1.03 -5.27
C LEU A 583 16.99 1.11 -6.68
N GLY A 584 16.26 2.19 -6.97
CA GLY A 584 15.67 2.47 -8.26
C GLY A 584 14.44 1.61 -8.55
N ALA A 585 13.97 1.68 -9.79
CA ALA A 585 12.76 0.96 -10.20
C ALA A 585 12.91 0.20 -11.53
N VAL A 586 12.23 -0.94 -11.64
CA VAL A 586 12.00 -1.69 -12.87
C VAL A 586 10.53 -1.51 -13.28
N LEU A 587 10.31 -1.00 -14.48
CA LEU A 587 8.95 -0.86 -15.03
C LEU A 587 8.38 -2.24 -15.40
N SER A 588 7.15 -2.52 -14.98
CA SER A 588 6.45 -3.75 -15.36
C SER A 588 6.04 -3.75 -16.83
N ASP A 589 5.86 -4.93 -17.43
CA ASP A 589 5.38 -5.07 -18.81
C ASP A 589 4.02 -4.37 -19.08
N ASP A 590 3.14 -4.32 -18.07
CA ASP A 590 1.80 -3.70 -18.15
C ASP A 590 1.77 -2.27 -17.57
N TYR A 591 2.87 -1.53 -17.66
CA TYR A 591 3.03 -0.22 -17.01
C TYR A 591 1.95 0.80 -17.44
N ALA A 592 1.25 1.37 -16.45
CA ALA A 592 0.26 2.42 -16.69
C ALA A 592 0.91 3.80 -16.84
N GLU A 593 1.02 4.25 -18.09
CA GLU A 593 1.63 5.53 -18.47
C GLU A 593 0.89 6.75 -17.92
N TYR A 594 1.66 7.82 -17.65
CA TYR A 594 1.10 9.10 -17.27
C TYR A 594 0.51 9.82 -18.48
N ILE A 595 -0.74 10.27 -18.35
CA ILE A 595 -1.39 11.11 -19.37
C ILE A 595 -1.27 12.56 -18.94
N GLN A 596 -0.69 13.42 -19.78
CA GLN A 596 -0.54 14.84 -19.50
C GLN A 596 -1.87 15.52 -19.14
N ALA A 597 -1.82 16.41 -18.15
CA ALA A 597 -2.94 17.24 -17.74
C ALA A 597 -3.30 18.25 -18.82
N LYS A 598 -4.55 18.72 -18.80
CA LYS A 598 -4.93 19.90 -19.58
C LYS A 598 -4.29 21.12 -18.91
N SER A 599 -3.57 21.92 -19.68
CA SER A 599 -2.94 23.16 -19.18
C SER A 599 -3.96 24.09 -18.53
N VAL A 600 -3.67 24.51 -17.29
CA VAL A 600 -4.41 25.47 -16.47
C VAL A 600 -3.48 26.66 -16.16
N PRO A 601 -4.00 27.90 -16.10
CA PRO A 601 -3.19 29.09 -15.80
C PRO A 601 -2.78 29.17 -14.31
N VAL A 602 -1.95 28.23 -13.85
CA VAL A 602 -1.35 28.23 -12.51
C VAL A 602 -0.29 29.33 -12.42
N GLY A 603 -0.28 30.10 -11.33
CA GLY A 603 0.73 31.16 -11.09
C GLY A 603 0.79 32.27 -12.14
N GLU A 604 -0.18 32.36 -13.06
CA GLU A 604 -0.06 33.13 -14.30
C GLU A 604 0.22 34.63 -14.06
N LYS A 605 -0.36 35.22 -13.01
CA LYS A 605 -0.16 36.63 -12.67
C LYS A 605 1.31 36.96 -12.37
N LEU A 606 2.00 36.10 -11.64
CA LEU A 606 3.41 36.24 -11.31
C LEU A 606 4.27 35.91 -12.52
N LEU A 607 4.00 34.77 -13.17
CA LEU A 607 4.76 34.30 -14.33
C LEU A 607 4.76 35.30 -15.50
N ARG A 608 3.66 36.05 -15.70
CA ARG A 608 3.59 37.12 -16.70
C ARG A 608 4.61 38.25 -16.44
N GLN A 609 4.96 38.52 -15.19
CA GLN A 609 5.89 39.57 -14.78
C GLN A 609 7.36 39.13 -14.84
N LEU A 610 7.64 37.84 -14.95
CA LEU A 610 9.00 37.30 -15.05
C LEU A 610 9.54 37.43 -16.49
N PRO A 611 10.85 37.73 -16.67
CA PRO A 611 11.47 38.00 -17.97
C PRO A 611 11.85 36.72 -18.74
N VAL A 612 10.92 35.76 -18.80
CA VAL A 612 11.04 34.54 -19.61
C VAL A 612 10.18 34.63 -20.88
N SER A 613 10.55 33.86 -21.91
CA SER A 613 9.85 33.86 -23.20
C SER A 613 8.42 33.31 -23.08
N LYS A 614 7.55 33.67 -24.02
CA LYS A 614 6.17 33.13 -24.07
C LYS A 614 6.15 31.60 -24.19
N TYR A 615 7.11 31.03 -24.93
CA TYR A 615 7.23 29.58 -25.07
C TYR A 615 7.49 28.94 -23.71
N GLU A 616 8.47 29.44 -22.97
CA GLU A 616 8.81 28.90 -21.66
C GLU A 616 7.69 29.10 -20.63
N LYS A 617 6.98 30.24 -20.67
CA LYS A 617 5.79 30.44 -19.82
C LYS A 617 4.74 29.35 -20.02
N ASN A 618 4.48 28.95 -21.27
CA ASN A 618 3.53 27.89 -21.56
C ASN A 618 4.02 26.52 -21.06
N ARG A 619 5.34 26.25 -21.14
CA ARG A 619 5.94 25.01 -20.61
C ARG A 619 5.84 24.94 -19.09
N ILE A 620 6.16 26.03 -18.42
CA ILE A 620 6.00 26.16 -16.97
C ILE A 620 4.52 25.95 -16.58
N GLN A 621 3.56 26.54 -17.31
CA GLN A 621 2.14 26.31 -17.03
C GLN A 621 1.74 24.84 -17.20
N GLN A 622 2.24 24.16 -18.23
CA GLN A 622 2.01 22.74 -18.41
C GLN A 622 2.61 21.92 -17.26
N LEU A 623 3.86 22.20 -16.88
CA LEU A 623 4.54 21.58 -15.74
C LEU A 623 3.71 21.69 -14.46
N LEU A 624 3.31 22.90 -14.08
CA LEU A 624 2.54 23.11 -12.85
C LEU A 624 1.16 22.44 -12.90
N SER A 625 0.54 22.38 -14.09
CA SER A 625 -0.73 21.66 -14.28
C SER A 625 -0.57 20.15 -14.07
N ASP A 626 0.55 19.58 -14.52
CA ASP A 626 0.89 18.18 -14.31
C ASP A 626 1.20 17.89 -12.82
N VAL A 627 1.95 18.78 -12.15
CA VAL A 627 2.17 18.68 -10.70
C VAL A 627 0.84 18.67 -9.94
N HIS A 628 -0.07 19.60 -10.23
CA HIS A 628 -1.39 19.64 -9.57
C HIS A 628 -2.24 18.40 -9.85
N LYS A 629 -2.07 17.76 -11.02
CA LYS A 629 -2.74 16.50 -11.32
C LYS A 629 -2.16 15.32 -10.52
N ILE A 630 -0.86 15.35 -10.20
CA ILE A 630 -0.18 14.31 -9.42
C ILE A 630 -0.56 14.40 -7.94
N ILE A 631 -0.46 15.58 -7.30
CA ILE A 631 -0.60 15.74 -5.84
C ILE A 631 -1.89 16.43 -5.36
N ALA A 632 -2.76 16.90 -6.27
CA ALA A 632 -4.03 17.62 -5.99
C ALA A 632 -3.92 18.97 -5.22
N GLU A 633 -2.84 19.23 -4.48
CA GLU A 633 -2.53 20.49 -3.80
C GLU A 633 -1.09 20.92 -4.12
N GLY A 634 -0.90 22.07 -4.80
CA GLY A 634 0.43 22.46 -5.29
C GLY A 634 0.82 23.92 -5.12
N ALA A 635 0.03 24.75 -4.42
CA ALA A 635 0.33 26.19 -4.34
C ALA A 635 1.71 26.49 -3.72
N ASP A 636 2.06 25.77 -2.65
CA ASP A 636 3.36 25.87 -2.00
C ASP A 636 4.49 25.37 -2.92
N SER A 637 4.28 24.22 -3.57
CA SER A 637 5.24 23.60 -4.49
C SER A 637 5.49 24.46 -5.74
N ASP A 638 4.45 25.11 -6.28
CA ASP A 638 4.55 26.02 -7.42
C ASP A 638 5.52 27.17 -7.12
N ILE A 639 5.46 27.69 -5.90
CA ILE A 639 6.32 28.78 -5.44
C ILE A 639 7.70 28.24 -5.15
N LEU A 640 7.82 27.24 -4.26
CA LEU A 640 9.09 26.75 -3.76
C LEU A 640 10.01 26.20 -4.87
N PHE A 641 9.48 25.37 -5.78
CA PHE A 641 10.30 24.67 -6.76
C PHE A 641 10.43 25.38 -8.10
N CYS A 642 9.60 26.39 -8.39
CA CYS A 642 9.55 27.00 -9.72
C CYS A 642 9.55 28.53 -9.68
N LEU A 643 8.48 29.15 -9.17
CA LEU A 643 8.27 30.59 -9.34
C LEU A 643 9.19 31.43 -8.46
N PHE A 644 9.52 30.97 -7.25
CA PHE A 644 10.45 31.66 -6.36
C PHE A 644 11.89 31.61 -6.91
N PRO A 645 12.51 30.44 -7.19
CA PRO A 645 13.84 30.41 -7.79
C PRO A 645 13.95 31.26 -9.06
N LEU A 646 12.95 31.16 -9.96
CA LEU A 646 12.93 31.92 -11.20
C LEU A 646 12.85 33.43 -10.96
N ALA A 647 12.08 33.88 -9.96
CA ALA A 647 12.00 35.30 -9.61
C ALA A 647 13.31 35.83 -9.00
N ILE A 648 14.01 35.02 -8.19
CA ILE A 648 15.29 35.41 -7.61
C ILE A 648 16.33 35.58 -8.70
N VAL A 649 16.56 34.56 -9.53
CA VAL A 649 17.62 34.61 -10.55
C VAL A 649 17.36 35.63 -11.66
N THR A 650 16.13 36.12 -11.79
CA THR A 650 15.76 37.17 -12.76
C THR A 650 15.67 38.57 -12.16
N ASP A 651 16.14 38.74 -10.93
CA ASP A 651 16.15 40.01 -10.19
C ASP A 651 14.74 40.62 -10.09
N LYS A 652 13.77 39.80 -9.65
CA LYS A 652 12.36 40.16 -9.41
C LYS A 652 11.95 39.91 -7.96
N LYS A 653 12.88 40.14 -7.03
CA LYS A 653 12.72 39.89 -5.59
C LYS A 653 11.52 40.63 -4.99
N GLU A 654 11.30 41.89 -5.35
CA GLU A 654 10.18 42.68 -4.81
C GLU A 654 8.84 42.12 -5.27
N ILE A 655 8.75 41.65 -6.52
CA ILE A 655 7.53 41.11 -7.11
C ILE A 655 7.15 39.79 -6.41
N ILE A 656 8.12 38.90 -6.18
CA ILE A 656 7.86 37.63 -5.50
C ILE A 656 7.54 37.85 -4.02
N SER A 657 8.21 38.79 -3.34
CA SER A 657 7.91 39.15 -1.95
C SER A 657 6.47 39.66 -1.78
N GLU A 658 6.05 40.60 -2.63
CA GLU A 658 4.67 41.12 -2.63
C GLU A 658 3.65 40.02 -2.96
N TYR A 659 3.98 39.12 -3.90
CA TYR A 659 3.11 38.01 -4.26
C TYR A 659 2.92 37.04 -3.10
N ILE A 660 4.00 36.64 -2.42
CA ILE A 660 3.96 35.70 -1.29
C ILE A 660 3.14 36.29 -0.13
N LYS A 661 3.39 37.56 0.24
CA LYS A 661 2.66 38.23 1.34
C LYS A 661 1.16 38.36 1.11
N ASN A 662 0.75 38.50 -0.16
CA ASN A 662 -0.66 38.72 -0.53
C ASN A 662 -1.39 37.42 -0.94
N ASN A 663 -0.72 36.28 -0.98
CA ASN A 663 -1.30 35.02 -1.45
C ASN A 663 -1.84 34.19 -0.29
N ASN A 664 -3.17 34.18 -0.14
CA ASN A 664 -3.88 33.46 0.91
C ASN A 664 -3.92 31.93 0.75
N LYS A 665 -3.33 31.37 -0.31
CA LYS A 665 -3.26 29.93 -0.55
C LYS A 665 -1.96 29.29 -0.07
N LEU A 666 -0.96 30.11 0.27
CA LEU A 666 0.34 29.61 0.73
C LEU A 666 0.28 29.31 2.22
N SER A 667 1.02 28.30 2.66
CA SER A 667 1.15 28.01 4.08
C SER A 667 1.95 29.09 4.81
N ASP A 668 1.55 29.42 6.04
CA ASP A 668 2.28 30.38 6.88
C ASP A 668 3.74 29.96 7.08
N THR A 669 4.01 28.67 7.19
CA THR A 669 5.36 28.12 7.35
C THR A 669 6.25 28.47 6.16
N LEU A 670 5.76 28.23 4.93
CA LEU A 670 6.49 28.55 3.70
C LEU A 670 6.70 30.06 3.55
N ILE A 671 5.68 30.86 3.84
CA ILE A 671 5.78 32.32 3.78
C ILE A 671 6.94 32.81 4.67
N LYS A 672 7.02 32.33 5.91
CA LYS A 672 8.08 32.72 6.85
C LYS A 672 9.46 32.29 6.36
N GLU A 673 9.59 31.07 5.87
CA GLU A 673 10.85 30.53 5.37
C GLU A 673 11.38 31.33 4.17
N LEU A 674 10.53 31.59 3.19
CA LEU A 674 10.90 32.34 1.99
C LEU A 674 11.20 33.82 2.31
N LEU A 675 10.41 34.48 3.17
CA LEU A 675 10.69 35.87 3.57
C LEU A 675 11.99 35.98 4.37
N ASN A 676 12.28 35.01 5.25
CA ASN A 676 13.56 34.95 5.95
C ASN A 676 14.74 34.74 4.97
N TYR A 677 14.57 33.90 3.95
CA TYR A 677 15.56 33.75 2.88
C TYR A 677 15.78 35.07 2.12
N LEU A 678 14.73 35.89 1.94
CA LEU A 678 14.84 37.24 1.37
C LEU A 678 15.48 38.25 2.34
N GLY A 679 15.72 37.91 3.61
CA GLY A 679 16.20 38.86 4.62
C GLY A 679 15.17 39.92 5.00
N GLU A 680 13.87 39.60 4.88
CA GLU A 680 12.77 40.46 5.32
C GLU A 680 12.29 40.05 6.71
N GLU A 681 11.97 41.03 7.57
CA GLU A 681 11.38 40.75 8.89
C GLU A 681 9.98 40.15 8.73
N VAL A 682 9.77 39.00 9.39
CA VAL A 682 8.54 38.17 9.38
C VAL A 682 7.53 38.65 10.40
#